data_AF-A0A943HVH2-F1
#
_entry.id   AF-A0A943HVH2-F1
#
_cell.length_a   1.000
_cell.length_b   1.000
_cell.length_c   1.000
_cell.angle_alpha   90.00
_cell.angle_beta   90.00
_cell.angle_gamma   90.00
#
_symmetry.space_group_name_H-M   'P 1'
#
loop_
_entity.id
_entity.type
_entity.pdbx_description
1 polymer ?
#
loop_
_entity_poly.entity_id
_entity_poly.type
_entity_poly.pdbx_seq_one_letter_code
_entity_poly.pdbx_strand_id
1 'polypeptide(L)'
;MLKHLISAILAVTSVSVATAAISGVKWDQRWDAQTQTLIKDQGDRAADWMADLPDNMFVAHVSIPAAHDFVTGENNWRPISSITGPVNSTCQSATMDELLAGGIRGIDLRPGYYKPVFESAKLFLCHGADVMDITFEDGMKKLSDYLDAHPKEFFVIHIFPGRSGDEPTKSNQFYTEVLGKEEVKEHIVEFRPNLTVREARGKIVITVRDRASYLQHDKQADIQNWRTSFNDNQRPGRLNLHSNAEVSTRLHVQDISSNSEGSLDTKKAHMLNLVNFAQAQDEPMTMYNLNGLYFSEWIMNFMTMYTSTISSSSNYKSNATTLNKQLIDDLGDENGRLGAGPLGIVFMDYCLNSETNGDLSVYKVIENNFTRGKDAPVVRYQIDESIDWKARPENPLAGKRIFLRNVGASEDVKYYKYFGGGADWGAHAVAHYAGHYVTFEKGDNGLRLVTTFGALQNKDGQYYCDPTDGENNNGTEFLLSRTYWNGYPVYHITGQVSNERLTARPIDAASNPYFDTPAYYVNPEAPDDSDPHQMWQLIAMTPDDEVPLWTMEGYDRISRMKEKANPERGMDATFLIPSYSFGNSDSSVSKWNLTAGSNVTAGQAAEQRGGMWRALNTSTSNTTFSLSTIVSYLPAGKYKLEFQYASTSDDVKFRLGDREAVTLAPNSSAISGLTAGSDQIGLVGEYFNASTENGRIVYEFDKTTNEEDTRELVFFRESNASGAASFYLDNLRLTYYGNNVEQTKIDLDFPNEWNTIILPFDHAVPQGLEVVEATGVSEAGEQSIEDGSTIGYHIIQYGTQTDLIKANYPYLVRNLELLAEREQQSQGAPRRRSAATKIYTFTGYPTNRKNDYHDRSGVLTGLTEPRSLNPESQGFPLSGQTYGDNFVQYFVRPAADGSDIQHEGRRAYLNGRTTPGLTGERVYFSYDSVTGITDINEDSAGANLVDVTSISGIVIRRKVARENALEGLPAGIYLITGRDGTTKEIHR
;
A
#
# COMPACT_ATOMS: atom_id res chain seq x y z
N MET A 1 -60.49 66.76 -6.08
CA MET A 1 -61.31 65.64 -5.54
C MET A 1 -60.91 64.30 -6.20
N LEU A 2 -59.62 63.96 -6.18
CA LEU A 2 -59.09 62.61 -6.52
C LEU A 2 -57.60 62.54 -6.09
N LYS A 3 -57.32 62.82 -4.81
CA LYS A 3 -56.00 62.65 -4.17
C LYS A 3 -56.10 62.11 -2.74
N HIS A 4 -57.23 61.53 -2.35
CA HIS A 4 -57.52 61.07 -0.98
C HIS A 4 -58.14 59.65 -0.92
N LEU A 5 -57.73 58.74 -1.83
CA LEU A 5 -58.23 57.36 -1.80
C LEU A 5 -57.14 56.27 -1.95
N ILE A 6 -55.87 56.58 -1.62
CA ILE A 6 -54.75 55.61 -1.62
C ILE A 6 -54.00 55.63 -0.27
N SER A 7 -54.73 55.74 0.84
CA SER A 7 -54.15 55.65 2.21
C SER A 7 -55.24 55.32 3.22
N ALA A 8 -55.85 54.13 3.15
CA ALA A 8 -56.70 53.59 4.21
C ALA A 8 -57.15 52.12 3.98
N ILE A 9 -56.26 51.22 3.53
CA ILE A 9 -56.42 49.77 3.75
C ILE A 9 -55.04 49.24 4.15
N LEU A 10 -54.61 49.63 5.34
CA LEU A 10 -53.39 49.18 5.98
C LEU A 10 -53.63 49.19 7.49
N ALA A 11 -54.52 48.31 7.97
CA ALA A 11 -54.67 47.97 9.39
C ALA A 11 -55.68 46.82 9.58
N VAL A 12 -55.19 45.75 10.21
CA VAL A 12 -55.94 44.70 10.93
C VAL A 12 -56.70 43.66 10.10
N THR A 13 -55.98 42.60 9.73
CA THR A 13 -56.30 41.21 10.15
C THR A 13 -54.99 40.43 10.28
N SER A 14 -54.25 40.72 11.34
CA SER A 14 -53.22 39.82 11.87
C SER A 14 -53.92 38.67 12.59
N VAL A 15 -54.31 37.63 11.85
CA VAL A 15 -54.54 36.32 12.45
C VAL A 15 -53.16 35.69 12.58
N SER A 16 -52.62 35.72 13.79
CA SER A 16 -51.44 34.99 14.21
C SER A 16 -51.69 33.49 14.01
N VAL A 17 -51.30 32.97 12.85
CA VAL A 17 -50.86 31.58 12.74
C VAL A 17 -49.49 31.57 13.38
N ALA A 18 -49.32 30.86 14.49
CA ALA A 18 -48.04 30.76 15.17
C ALA A 18 -47.02 30.18 14.18
N THR A 19 -46.20 31.07 13.62
CA THR A 19 -44.91 30.72 13.01
C THR A 19 -44.10 30.04 14.10
N ALA A 20 -43.87 28.73 13.97
CA ALA A 20 -42.77 28.12 14.69
C ALA A 20 -41.50 28.80 14.16
N ALA A 21 -41.03 29.79 14.89
CA ALA A 21 -39.88 30.58 14.52
C ALA A 21 -38.68 29.64 14.35
N ILE A 22 -37.90 29.85 13.28
CA ILE A 22 -36.47 29.58 13.28
C ILE A 22 -35.94 30.11 14.61
N SER A 23 -35.66 29.20 15.55
CA SER A 23 -35.27 29.54 16.90
C SER A 23 -33.91 28.91 17.10
N GLY A 24 -32.88 29.74 17.23
CA GLY A 24 -31.52 29.21 17.31
C GLY A 24 -30.44 30.13 16.78
N VAL A 25 -29.21 29.63 16.82
CA VAL A 25 -28.04 30.28 16.22
C VAL A 25 -28.06 30.14 14.70
N LYS A 26 -27.47 31.12 14.02
CA LYS A 26 -27.27 31.08 12.57
C LYS A 26 -25.83 31.39 12.24
N TRP A 27 -25.36 30.87 11.11
CA TRP A 27 -24.01 31.13 10.63
C TRP A 27 -23.84 32.63 10.36
N ASP A 28 -22.95 33.28 11.10
CA ASP A 28 -22.72 34.72 11.06
C ASP A 28 -21.22 35.07 11.07
N GLN A 29 -20.42 34.12 10.56
CA GLN A 29 -18.99 34.25 10.39
C GLN A 29 -18.64 34.26 8.91
N ARG A 30 -17.42 34.71 8.61
CA ARG A 30 -16.81 34.63 7.29
C ARG A 30 -15.37 34.16 7.38
N TRP A 31 -14.92 33.45 6.36
CA TRP A 31 -13.52 33.06 6.22
C TRP A 31 -12.69 34.18 5.62
N ASP A 32 -11.62 34.59 6.30
CA ASP A 32 -10.60 35.44 5.70
C ASP A 32 -9.48 34.57 5.13
N ALA A 33 -9.46 34.43 3.79
CA ALA A 33 -8.48 33.61 3.11
C ALA A 33 -7.04 34.16 3.20
N GLN A 34 -6.85 35.47 3.49
CA GLN A 34 -5.52 36.07 3.62
C GLN A 34 -4.91 35.77 4.97
N THR A 35 -5.70 35.91 6.04
CA THR A 35 -5.24 35.62 7.40
C THR A 35 -5.44 34.16 7.80
N GLN A 36 -6.17 33.39 6.99
CA GLN A 36 -6.62 32.03 7.26
C GLN A 36 -7.30 31.94 8.63
N THR A 37 -8.32 32.76 8.84
CA THR A 37 -9.07 32.78 10.11
C THR A 37 -10.55 33.01 9.89
N LEU A 38 -11.38 32.42 10.74
CA LEU A 38 -12.78 32.81 10.88
C LEU A 38 -12.88 34.14 11.62
N ILE A 39 -13.66 35.06 11.06
CA ILE A 39 -13.98 36.36 11.68
C ILE A 39 -15.49 36.58 11.69
N LYS A 40 -15.95 37.35 12.66
CA LYS A 40 -17.37 37.73 12.76
C LYS A 40 -17.77 38.60 11.58
N ASP A 41 -18.90 38.29 10.93
CA ASP A 41 -19.43 39.13 9.87
C ASP A 41 -20.50 40.11 10.39
N GLN A 42 -20.84 41.11 9.57
CA GLN A 42 -21.81 42.16 9.94
C GLN A 42 -23.28 41.69 9.97
N GLY A 43 -23.57 40.47 9.54
CA GLY A 43 -24.91 39.89 9.52
C GLY A 43 -24.91 38.37 9.34
N ASP A 44 -26.12 37.81 9.24
CA ASP A 44 -26.34 36.40 8.90
C ASP A 44 -25.77 36.10 7.51
N ARG A 45 -24.94 35.06 7.43
CA ARG A 45 -24.25 34.57 6.23
C ARG A 45 -24.72 33.16 5.83
N ALA A 46 -25.67 32.57 6.57
CA ALA A 46 -26.05 31.19 6.36
C ALA A 46 -26.54 30.90 4.94
N ALA A 47 -27.21 31.85 4.29
CA ALA A 47 -27.67 31.71 2.91
C ALA A 47 -26.56 31.74 1.84
N ASP A 48 -25.34 32.15 2.20
CA ASP A 48 -24.22 32.35 1.25
C ASP A 48 -22.90 31.79 1.80
N TRP A 49 -22.96 30.79 2.69
CA TRP A 49 -21.76 30.33 3.41
C TRP A 49 -20.75 29.64 2.48
N MET A 50 -21.19 29.01 1.38
CA MET A 50 -20.28 28.38 0.42
C MET A 50 -19.52 29.41 -0.43
N ALA A 51 -19.92 30.69 -0.41
CA ALA A 51 -19.17 31.76 -1.06
C ALA A 51 -17.74 31.92 -0.54
N ASP A 52 -17.49 31.45 0.68
CA ASP A 52 -16.19 31.48 1.35
C ASP A 52 -15.34 30.21 1.10
N LEU A 53 -15.91 29.17 0.49
CA LEU A 53 -15.15 27.99 0.06
C LEU A 53 -14.21 28.35 -1.09
N PRO A 54 -13.00 27.76 -1.15
CA PRO A 54 -12.14 27.89 -2.31
C PRO A 54 -12.71 27.14 -3.52
N ASP A 55 -12.52 27.70 -4.71
CA ASP A 55 -12.92 27.10 -5.98
C ASP A 55 -12.18 25.79 -6.28
N ASN A 56 -10.90 25.75 -5.92
CA ASN A 56 -9.95 24.67 -6.17
C ASN A 56 -9.98 23.62 -5.04
N MET A 57 -11.17 23.15 -4.68
CA MET A 57 -11.38 22.08 -3.70
C MET A 57 -12.43 21.12 -4.26
N PHE A 58 -12.35 19.83 -3.94
CA PHE A 58 -13.37 18.88 -4.36
C PHE A 58 -14.62 18.96 -3.49
N VAL A 59 -15.80 18.81 -4.11
CA VAL A 59 -17.11 18.77 -3.44
C VAL A 59 -17.15 17.68 -2.36
N ALA A 60 -16.52 16.53 -2.61
CA ALA A 60 -16.46 15.41 -1.68
C ALA A 60 -15.79 15.76 -0.32
N HIS A 61 -14.91 16.77 -0.30
CA HIS A 61 -14.22 17.22 0.90
C HIS A 61 -14.91 18.41 1.59
N VAL A 62 -16.07 18.83 1.11
CA VAL A 62 -16.85 19.89 1.78
C VAL A 62 -17.70 19.23 2.86
N SER A 63 -17.65 19.77 4.08
CA SER A 63 -18.61 19.44 5.14
C SER A 63 -19.93 20.14 4.86
N ILE A 64 -20.94 19.39 4.40
CA ILE A 64 -22.22 19.92 3.92
C ILE A 64 -23.34 19.56 4.91
N PRO A 65 -24.01 20.55 5.53
CA PRO A 65 -25.20 20.28 6.33
C PRO A 65 -26.35 19.90 5.39
N ALA A 66 -27.03 18.81 5.73
CA ALA A 66 -28.08 18.24 4.93
C ALA A 66 -29.34 17.97 5.75
N ALA A 67 -30.51 18.08 5.12
CA ALA A 67 -31.78 17.75 5.77
C ALA A 67 -32.37 16.48 5.17
N HIS A 68 -32.67 15.52 6.05
CA HIS A 68 -33.38 14.28 5.75
C HIS A 68 -34.87 14.56 5.52
N ASP A 69 -35.49 13.86 4.56
CA ASP A 69 -36.89 14.07 4.18
C ASP A 69 -37.23 15.58 4.06
N PHE A 70 -36.45 16.27 3.22
CA PHE A 70 -36.26 17.73 3.20
C PHE A 70 -37.54 18.55 3.26
N VAL A 71 -38.59 18.10 2.59
CA VAL A 71 -39.83 18.88 2.41
C VAL A 71 -40.85 18.69 3.51
N THR A 72 -40.64 17.79 4.46
CA THR A 72 -41.66 17.40 5.44
C THR A 72 -42.03 18.47 6.47
N GLY A 73 -41.32 19.60 6.48
CA GLY A 73 -41.66 20.79 7.25
C GLY A 73 -42.64 21.73 6.54
N GLU A 74 -42.92 21.51 5.25
CA GLU A 74 -44.01 22.18 4.57
C GLU A 74 -45.35 21.71 5.19
N ASN A 75 -46.10 22.60 5.84
CA ASN A 75 -47.32 22.24 6.58
C ASN A 75 -48.53 21.93 5.67
N ASN A 76 -48.31 21.54 4.42
CA ASN A 76 -49.30 21.34 3.38
C ASN A 76 -49.32 19.87 2.91
N TRP A 77 -49.92 18.97 3.68
CA TRP A 77 -50.11 17.58 3.27
C TRP A 77 -51.33 17.43 2.35
N ARG A 78 -51.26 16.55 1.34
CA ARG A 78 -52.43 16.23 0.51
C ARG A 78 -53.56 15.66 1.36
N PRO A 79 -54.84 15.76 0.94
CA PRO A 79 -55.97 15.25 1.73
C PRO A 79 -55.88 13.78 2.15
N ILE A 80 -55.18 12.93 1.38
CA ILE A 80 -54.94 11.52 1.74
C ILE A 80 -53.98 11.35 2.93
N SER A 81 -53.16 12.36 3.22
CA SER A 81 -52.10 12.36 4.22
C SER A 81 -52.24 13.49 5.24
N SER A 82 -53.34 14.24 5.23
CA SER A 82 -53.53 15.40 6.11
C SER A 82 -53.58 15.07 7.60
N ILE A 83 -53.79 13.79 7.94
CA ILE A 83 -53.75 13.28 9.31
C ILE A 83 -52.47 12.51 9.57
N THR A 84 -52.13 11.54 8.71
CA THR A 84 -50.98 10.64 8.89
C THR A 84 -49.65 11.37 8.73
N GLY A 85 -49.54 12.31 7.79
CA GLY A 85 -48.33 13.09 7.55
C GLY A 85 -47.83 13.83 8.79
N PRO A 86 -48.62 14.76 9.37
CA PRO A 86 -48.21 15.48 10.58
C PRO A 86 -47.90 14.59 11.78
N VAL A 87 -48.58 13.44 11.91
CA VAL A 87 -48.44 12.54 13.07
C VAL A 87 -47.24 11.59 12.92
N ASN A 88 -46.98 11.09 11.71
CA ASN A 88 -46.06 9.99 11.47
C ASN A 88 -44.78 10.36 10.71
N SER A 89 -44.82 11.43 9.91
CA SER A 89 -43.92 11.59 8.77
C SER A 89 -43.27 12.98 8.70
N THR A 90 -43.40 13.80 9.74
CA THR A 90 -42.71 15.09 9.85
C THR A 90 -41.30 14.90 10.42
N CYS A 91 -40.29 15.12 9.57
CA CYS A 91 -38.87 15.05 9.92
C CYS A 91 -38.22 16.44 10.04
N GLN A 92 -38.83 17.47 9.45
CA GLN A 92 -38.39 18.86 9.56
C GLN A 92 -39.49 19.74 10.15
N SER A 93 -39.11 20.78 10.90
CA SER A 93 -40.04 21.82 11.38
C SER A 93 -39.97 23.12 10.58
N ALA A 94 -38.91 23.30 9.79
CA ALA A 94 -38.70 24.45 8.92
C ALA A 94 -39.11 24.11 7.49
N THR A 95 -39.65 25.10 6.78
CA THR A 95 -39.99 25.01 5.35
C THR A 95 -38.73 24.91 4.48
N MET A 96 -38.89 24.58 3.19
CA MET A 96 -37.76 24.52 2.25
C MET A 96 -37.00 25.85 2.22
N ASP A 97 -37.71 26.97 2.10
CA ASP A 97 -37.12 28.30 1.98
C ASP A 97 -36.33 28.67 3.26
N GLU A 98 -36.82 28.27 4.43
CA GLU A 98 -36.13 28.49 5.71
C GLU A 98 -34.89 27.60 5.86
N LEU A 99 -34.97 26.32 5.45
CA LEU A 99 -33.82 25.40 5.45
C LEU A 99 -32.69 25.91 4.54
N LEU A 100 -33.04 26.36 3.33
CA LEU A 100 -32.08 26.93 2.39
C LEU A 100 -31.45 28.21 2.95
N ALA A 101 -32.26 29.14 3.46
CA ALA A 101 -31.78 30.37 4.08
C ALA A 101 -30.92 30.13 5.33
N GLY A 102 -31.13 29.00 6.03
CA GLY A 102 -30.33 28.58 7.18
C GLY A 102 -29.08 27.77 6.85
N GLY A 103 -28.74 27.60 5.57
CA GLY A 103 -27.46 27.03 5.12
C GLY A 103 -27.48 25.56 4.73
N ILE A 104 -28.65 24.91 4.66
CA ILE A 104 -28.77 23.53 4.16
C ILE A 104 -28.43 23.47 2.67
N ARG A 105 -27.54 22.52 2.30
CA ARG A 105 -27.12 22.30 0.90
C ARG A 105 -27.12 20.84 0.47
N GLY A 106 -27.14 19.91 1.42
CA GLY A 106 -27.47 18.51 1.15
C GLY A 106 -28.98 18.26 1.30
N ILE A 107 -29.59 17.60 0.33
CA ILE A 107 -31.05 17.52 0.24
C ILE A 107 -31.46 16.08 0.00
N ASP A 108 -32.31 15.53 0.87
CA ASP A 108 -32.95 14.25 0.65
C ASP A 108 -34.35 14.45 0.04
N LEU A 109 -34.49 14.17 -1.26
CA LEU A 109 -35.76 14.25 -1.98
C LEU A 109 -36.33 12.87 -2.26
N ARG A 110 -37.63 12.72 -2.02
CA ARG A 110 -38.32 11.45 -2.20
C ARG A 110 -39.51 11.56 -3.14
N PRO A 111 -39.27 11.62 -4.47
CA PRO A 111 -40.34 11.69 -5.45
C PRO A 111 -41.15 10.39 -5.49
N GLY A 112 -42.47 10.53 -5.58
CA GLY A 112 -43.42 9.43 -5.68
C GLY A 112 -44.55 9.76 -6.66
N TYR A 113 -44.94 8.76 -7.47
CA TYR A 113 -46.06 8.92 -8.38
C TYR A 113 -47.38 8.96 -7.60
N TYR A 114 -48.19 9.98 -7.88
CA TYR A 114 -49.54 10.07 -7.34
C TYR A 114 -50.51 10.67 -8.37
N LYS A 115 -51.70 10.07 -8.47
CA LYS A 115 -52.79 10.53 -9.32
C LYS A 115 -54.00 10.88 -8.44
N PRO A 116 -54.26 12.17 -8.19
CA PRO A 116 -55.49 12.59 -7.52
C PRO A 116 -56.72 12.26 -8.37
N VAL A 117 -57.89 12.11 -7.74
CA VAL A 117 -59.14 11.71 -8.41
C VAL A 117 -59.57 12.69 -9.51
N PHE A 118 -59.33 13.99 -9.31
CA PHE A 118 -59.78 15.07 -10.18
C PHE A 118 -58.64 15.86 -10.85
N GLU A 119 -57.39 15.39 -10.72
CA GLU A 119 -56.21 16.08 -11.28
C GLU A 119 -55.37 15.10 -12.11
N SER A 120 -54.44 15.66 -12.90
CA SER A 120 -53.49 14.85 -13.65
C SER A 120 -52.47 14.21 -12.70
N ALA A 121 -51.97 13.03 -13.07
CA ALA A 121 -50.89 12.39 -12.34
C ALA A 121 -49.61 13.21 -12.44
N LYS A 122 -48.83 13.25 -11.35
CA LYS A 122 -47.53 13.93 -11.27
C LYS A 122 -46.60 13.15 -10.34
N LEU A 123 -45.33 13.54 -10.32
CA LEU A 123 -44.45 13.24 -9.19
C LEU A 123 -44.65 14.26 -8.08
N PHE A 124 -45.06 13.77 -6.92
CA PHE A 124 -45.11 14.53 -5.67
C PHE A 124 -43.92 14.16 -4.80
N LEU A 125 -43.52 15.06 -3.91
CA LEU A 125 -42.56 14.73 -2.87
C LEU A 125 -43.31 14.05 -1.71
N CYS A 126 -42.70 13.01 -1.14
CA CYS A 126 -43.37 12.12 -0.19
C CYS A 126 -42.48 11.85 1.03
N HIS A 127 -43.10 11.29 2.07
CA HIS A 127 -42.41 10.49 3.08
C HIS A 127 -43.12 9.13 3.13
N GLY A 128 -42.50 8.10 2.54
CA GLY A 128 -43.15 6.80 2.36
C GLY A 128 -44.48 6.92 1.61
N ALA A 129 -45.58 6.46 2.22
CA ALA A 129 -46.91 6.56 1.64
C ALA A 129 -47.56 7.94 1.79
N ASP A 130 -47.01 8.82 2.65
CA ASP A 130 -47.57 10.14 2.88
C ASP A 130 -47.12 11.12 1.79
N VAL A 131 -48.09 11.85 1.24
CA VAL A 131 -47.90 12.72 0.07
C VAL A 131 -48.01 14.19 0.47
N MET A 132 -46.95 14.95 0.20
CA MET A 132 -46.92 16.40 0.39
C MET A 132 -47.66 17.10 -0.76
N ASP A 133 -48.22 18.28 -0.50
CA ASP A 133 -48.81 19.16 -1.53
C ASP A 133 -47.73 20.03 -2.19
N ILE A 134 -46.63 19.39 -2.58
CA ILE A 134 -45.55 19.97 -3.39
C ILE A 134 -45.10 18.92 -4.41
N THR A 135 -45.01 19.34 -5.67
CA THR A 135 -44.57 18.46 -6.75
C THR A 135 -43.05 18.42 -6.84
N PHE A 136 -42.49 17.36 -7.43
CA PHE A 136 -41.06 17.30 -7.74
C PHE A 136 -40.64 18.48 -8.64
N GLU A 137 -41.51 18.88 -9.57
CA GLU A 137 -41.32 20.06 -10.42
C GLU A 137 -41.19 21.35 -9.60
N ASP A 138 -42.18 21.64 -8.76
CA ASP A 138 -42.18 22.87 -7.94
C ASP A 138 -40.99 22.89 -6.97
N GLY A 139 -40.63 21.72 -6.44
CA GLY A 139 -39.45 21.55 -5.58
C GLY A 139 -38.15 21.86 -6.33
N MET A 140 -37.92 21.25 -7.51
CA MET A 140 -36.74 21.51 -8.33
C MET A 140 -36.69 22.96 -8.81
N LYS A 141 -37.84 23.57 -9.11
CA LYS A 141 -37.91 24.99 -9.46
C LYS A 141 -37.48 25.88 -8.29
N LYS A 142 -37.96 25.63 -7.07
CA LYS A 142 -37.53 26.37 -5.88
C LYS A 142 -36.02 26.28 -5.66
N LEU A 143 -35.43 25.11 -5.86
CA LEU A 143 -33.97 24.92 -5.76
C LEU A 143 -33.23 25.71 -6.84
N SER A 144 -33.73 25.70 -8.07
CA SER A 144 -33.13 26.43 -9.19
C SER A 144 -33.21 27.96 -8.98
N ASP A 145 -34.39 28.46 -8.61
CA ASP A 145 -34.62 29.88 -8.26
C ASP A 145 -33.69 30.33 -7.10
N TYR A 146 -33.40 29.45 -6.14
CA TYR A 146 -32.47 29.73 -5.06
C TYR A 146 -31.03 29.84 -5.56
N LEU A 147 -30.57 28.95 -6.44
CA LEU A 147 -29.23 29.03 -7.04
C LEU A 147 -29.07 30.25 -7.95
N ASP A 148 -30.13 30.72 -8.60
CA ASP A 148 -30.12 31.98 -9.34
C ASP A 148 -29.90 33.19 -8.40
N ALA A 149 -30.55 33.17 -7.23
CA ALA A 149 -30.37 34.21 -6.22
C ALA A 149 -29.01 34.11 -5.49
N HIS A 150 -28.46 32.89 -5.38
CA HIS A 150 -27.25 32.57 -4.64
C HIS A 150 -26.25 31.76 -5.51
N PRO A 151 -25.69 32.35 -6.58
CA PRO A 151 -24.94 31.61 -7.62
C PRO A 151 -23.60 31.05 -7.16
N LYS A 152 -23.14 31.38 -5.95
CA LYS A 152 -21.94 30.80 -5.35
C LYS A 152 -22.20 29.52 -4.55
N GLU A 153 -23.47 29.22 -4.31
CA GLU A 153 -23.91 28.03 -3.60
C GLU A 153 -24.11 26.87 -4.58
N PHE A 154 -24.23 25.65 -4.06
CA PHE A 154 -24.57 24.47 -4.86
C PHE A 154 -25.30 23.43 -4.00
N PHE A 155 -25.98 22.50 -4.65
CA PHE A 155 -26.69 21.43 -3.94
C PHE A 155 -26.13 20.04 -4.25
N VAL A 156 -26.18 19.16 -3.25
CA VAL A 156 -26.07 17.71 -3.46
C VAL A 156 -27.40 17.09 -3.06
N ILE A 157 -28.11 16.52 -4.04
CA ILE A 157 -29.39 15.87 -3.85
C ILE A 157 -29.18 14.36 -3.76
N HIS A 158 -29.64 13.77 -2.68
CA HIS A 158 -29.88 12.33 -2.54
C HIS A 158 -31.35 12.05 -2.90
N ILE A 159 -31.56 11.14 -3.84
CA ILE A 159 -32.89 10.70 -4.26
C ILE A 159 -33.15 9.29 -3.73
N PHE A 160 -34.21 9.16 -2.96
CA PHE A 160 -34.76 7.89 -2.49
C PHE A 160 -36.20 7.73 -2.98
N PRO A 161 -36.76 6.52 -3.18
CA PRO A 161 -38.14 6.43 -3.66
C PRO A 161 -39.09 6.90 -2.55
N GLY A 162 -40.06 7.75 -2.92
CA GLY A 162 -41.18 8.11 -2.06
C GLY A 162 -42.20 6.97 -1.97
N ARG A 163 -43.42 7.22 -2.45
CA ARG A 163 -44.48 6.21 -2.60
C ARG A 163 -44.03 5.12 -3.59
N SER A 164 -43.38 4.09 -3.03
CA SER A 164 -42.53 3.09 -3.69
C SER A 164 -43.01 2.66 -5.07
N GLY A 165 -42.42 3.20 -6.14
CA GLY A 165 -42.38 2.55 -7.46
C GLY A 165 -43.72 2.06 -8.02
N ASP A 166 -44.86 2.63 -7.62
CA ASP A 166 -46.19 2.17 -8.07
C ASP A 166 -46.32 2.20 -9.60
N GLU A 167 -45.57 3.11 -10.25
CA GLU A 167 -45.55 3.34 -11.70
C GLU A 167 -44.14 3.78 -12.18
N PRO A 168 -43.12 2.90 -12.17
CA PRO A 168 -41.71 3.29 -12.34
C PRO A 168 -41.43 3.97 -13.69
N THR A 169 -42.06 3.50 -14.77
CA THR A 169 -41.94 4.11 -16.10
C THR A 169 -42.48 5.54 -16.14
N LYS A 170 -43.65 5.79 -15.56
CA LYS A 170 -44.25 7.14 -15.52
C LYS A 170 -43.47 8.05 -14.57
N SER A 171 -43.01 7.53 -13.45
CA SER A 171 -42.12 8.25 -12.54
C SER A 171 -40.87 8.72 -13.28
N ASN A 172 -40.20 7.82 -14.02
CA ASN A 172 -39.03 8.21 -14.80
C ASN A 172 -39.34 9.25 -15.89
N GLN A 173 -40.49 9.11 -16.56
CA GLN A 173 -40.94 10.09 -17.54
C GLN A 173 -41.09 11.48 -16.92
N PHE A 174 -41.82 11.62 -15.81
CA PHE A 174 -41.98 12.92 -15.16
C PHE A 174 -40.66 13.45 -14.60
N TYR A 175 -39.82 12.58 -14.07
CA TYR A 175 -38.50 12.94 -13.55
C TYR A 175 -37.62 13.54 -14.65
N THR A 176 -37.49 12.84 -15.78
CA THR A 176 -36.72 13.32 -16.94
C THR A 176 -37.33 14.56 -17.58
N GLU A 177 -38.66 14.67 -17.66
CA GLU A 177 -39.35 15.87 -18.15
C GLU A 177 -39.04 17.10 -17.28
N VAL A 178 -39.05 16.96 -15.96
CA VAL A 178 -38.73 18.06 -15.03
C VAL A 178 -37.25 18.45 -15.15
N LEU A 179 -36.34 17.47 -15.12
CA LEU A 179 -34.91 17.73 -15.24
C LEU A 179 -34.50 18.27 -16.63
N GLY A 180 -35.33 18.06 -17.64
CA GLY A 180 -35.14 18.56 -19.01
C GLY A 180 -35.64 19.99 -19.25
N LYS A 181 -36.35 20.62 -18.29
CA LYS A 181 -36.78 22.02 -18.41
C LYS A 181 -35.58 22.95 -18.32
N GLU A 182 -35.51 23.96 -19.19
CA GLU A 182 -34.34 24.86 -19.26
C GLU A 182 -33.99 25.49 -17.90
N GLU A 183 -35.00 25.94 -17.16
CA GLU A 183 -34.85 26.49 -15.79
C GLU A 183 -34.29 25.51 -14.74
N VAL A 184 -34.23 24.20 -15.02
CA VAL A 184 -33.65 23.19 -14.10
C VAL A 184 -32.39 22.58 -14.70
N LYS A 185 -32.44 22.23 -16.00
CA LYS A 185 -31.37 21.57 -16.76
C LYS A 185 -30.06 22.33 -16.71
N GLU A 186 -30.11 23.67 -16.76
CA GLU A 186 -28.91 24.50 -16.68
C GLU A 186 -28.20 24.36 -15.33
N HIS A 187 -28.92 24.04 -14.26
CA HIS A 187 -28.35 23.80 -12.94
C HIS A 187 -27.84 22.37 -12.74
N ILE A 188 -28.08 21.41 -13.64
CA ILE A 188 -27.61 20.03 -13.42
C ILE A 188 -26.17 19.86 -13.91
N VAL A 189 -25.25 19.56 -12.98
CA VAL A 189 -23.86 19.20 -13.28
C VAL A 189 -23.73 17.70 -13.49
N GLU A 190 -22.85 17.31 -14.41
CA GLU A 190 -22.49 15.91 -14.60
C GLU A 190 -21.66 15.42 -13.43
N PHE A 191 -22.07 14.30 -12.84
CA PHE A 191 -21.33 13.68 -11.75
C PHE A 191 -19.93 13.24 -12.19
N ARG A 192 -18.94 13.55 -11.35
CA ARG A 192 -17.59 12.97 -11.38
C ARG A 192 -17.08 12.78 -9.95
N PRO A 193 -16.19 11.81 -9.69
CA PRO A 193 -15.54 11.65 -8.38
C PRO A 193 -14.89 12.95 -7.89
N ASN A 194 -14.07 13.56 -8.75
CA ASN A 194 -13.28 14.77 -8.50
C ASN A 194 -14.00 16.03 -8.98
N LEU A 195 -15.30 16.16 -8.69
CA LEU A 195 -16.04 17.38 -9.01
C LEU A 195 -15.54 18.53 -8.12
N THR A 196 -15.14 19.65 -8.71
CA THR A 196 -14.63 20.81 -7.96
C THR A 196 -15.76 21.72 -7.50
N VAL A 197 -15.52 22.48 -6.43
CA VAL A 197 -16.42 23.54 -5.95
C VAL A 197 -16.71 24.52 -7.08
N ARG A 198 -15.69 24.95 -7.84
CA ARG A 198 -15.86 25.82 -9.02
C ARG A 198 -16.92 25.30 -9.99
N GLU A 199 -16.83 24.01 -10.33
CA GLU A 199 -17.75 23.37 -11.28
C GLU A 199 -19.14 23.17 -10.70
N ALA A 200 -19.26 23.05 -9.37
CA ALA A 200 -20.51 22.87 -8.68
C ALA A 200 -21.28 24.18 -8.44
N ARG A 201 -20.62 25.36 -8.37
CA ARG A 201 -21.30 26.65 -8.09
C ARG A 201 -22.46 26.91 -9.05
N GLY A 202 -23.61 27.25 -8.48
CA GLY A 202 -24.87 27.44 -9.19
C GLY A 202 -25.46 26.15 -9.76
N LYS A 203 -24.99 24.97 -9.33
CA LYS A 203 -25.41 23.66 -9.84
C LYS A 203 -25.92 22.72 -8.76
N ILE A 204 -26.47 21.60 -9.23
CA ILE A 204 -27.08 20.50 -8.49
C ILE A 204 -26.37 19.22 -8.91
N VAL A 205 -25.71 18.57 -7.95
CA VAL A 205 -25.21 17.20 -8.07
C VAL A 205 -26.35 16.26 -7.66
N ILE A 206 -26.76 15.36 -8.55
CA ILE A 206 -27.84 14.41 -8.27
C ILE A 206 -27.25 13.02 -8.03
N THR A 207 -27.61 12.42 -6.89
CA THR A 207 -27.27 11.04 -6.53
C THR A 207 -28.56 10.25 -6.33
N VAL A 208 -28.67 9.07 -6.95
CA VAL A 208 -29.90 8.26 -6.95
C VAL A 208 -29.63 6.92 -6.27
N ARG A 209 -30.32 6.66 -5.16
CA ARG A 209 -30.18 5.43 -4.40
C ARG A 209 -30.66 4.22 -5.21
N ASP A 210 -30.05 3.06 -5.00
CA ASP A 210 -30.38 1.79 -5.68
C ASP A 210 -31.89 1.47 -5.76
N ARG A 211 -32.64 1.74 -4.69
CA ARG A 211 -34.10 1.56 -4.62
C ARG A 211 -34.91 2.55 -5.49
N ALA A 212 -34.29 3.63 -5.96
CA ALA A 212 -34.84 4.61 -6.89
C ALA A 212 -34.21 4.53 -8.30
N SER A 213 -33.47 3.46 -8.62
CA SER A 213 -32.75 3.26 -9.90
C SER A 213 -33.61 3.32 -11.17
N TYR A 214 -34.94 3.31 -11.02
CA TYR A 214 -35.88 3.58 -12.13
C TYR A 214 -35.92 5.05 -12.54
N LEU A 215 -35.43 5.98 -11.72
CA LEU A 215 -35.28 7.40 -12.04
C LEU A 215 -33.89 7.62 -12.64
N GLN A 216 -33.84 7.95 -13.93
CA GLN A 216 -32.62 7.91 -14.73
C GLN A 216 -32.40 9.23 -15.46
N HIS A 217 -31.19 9.77 -15.37
CA HIS A 217 -30.76 10.96 -16.09
C HIS A 217 -29.25 10.88 -16.33
N ASP A 218 -28.80 11.17 -17.55
CA ASP A 218 -27.41 10.91 -18.00
C ASP A 218 -26.31 11.51 -17.12
N LYS A 219 -26.61 12.64 -16.46
CA LYS A 219 -25.68 13.39 -15.62
C LYS A 219 -25.65 12.98 -14.14
N GLN A 220 -26.54 12.11 -13.70
CA GLN A 220 -26.65 11.76 -12.28
C GLN A 220 -25.62 10.69 -11.87
N ALA A 221 -25.35 10.60 -10.58
CA ALA A 221 -24.66 9.45 -9.99
C ALA A 221 -25.70 8.41 -9.56
N ASP A 222 -25.56 7.18 -10.02
CA ASP A 222 -26.29 6.04 -9.47
C ASP A 222 -25.51 5.48 -8.29
N ILE A 223 -26.21 5.24 -7.19
CA ILE A 223 -25.64 4.65 -5.99
C ILE A 223 -25.87 3.15 -6.01
N GLN A 224 -24.80 2.39 -5.84
CA GLN A 224 -24.85 0.93 -5.73
C GLN A 224 -24.37 0.47 -4.36
N ASN A 225 -24.85 -0.70 -3.94
CA ASN A 225 -24.41 -1.38 -2.72
C ASN A 225 -24.56 -0.46 -1.48
N TRP A 226 -25.77 0.07 -1.28
CA TRP A 226 -26.07 0.95 -0.14
C TRP A 226 -25.78 0.24 1.18
N ARG A 227 -25.05 0.91 2.08
CA ARG A 227 -24.72 0.39 3.41
C ARG A 227 -25.59 1.07 4.47
N THR A 228 -26.19 0.27 5.34
CA THR A 228 -26.95 0.74 6.50
C THR A 228 -26.07 1.04 7.69
N SER A 229 -24.99 0.29 7.91
CA SER A 229 -24.03 0.51 8.99
C SER A 229 -22.60 0.69 8.46
N PHE A 230 -21.83 1.58 9.09
CA PHE A 230 -20.42 1.80 8.80
C PHE A 230 -19.55 1.18 9.90
N ASN A 231 -19.17 -0.09 9.75
CA ASN A 231 -18.38 -0.81 10.76
C ASN A 231 -16.88 -0.49 10.67
N ASP A 232 -16.27 -0.41 9.47
CA ASP A 232 -14.82 -0.14 9.26
C ASP A 232 -14.35 -0.28 7.79
N ASN A 233 -14.78 0.53 6.82
CA ASN A 233 -14.30 0.53 5.40
C ASN A 233 -14.27 -0.84 4.64
N GLN A 234 -14.69 -1.96 5.24
CA GLN A 234 -14.44 -3.27 4.66
C GLN A 234 -15.18 -3.49 3.34
N ARG A 235 -16.27 -2.75 3.08
CA ARG A 235 -17.08 -2.86 1.84
C ARG A 235 -17.87 -1.58 1.50
N PRO A 236 -17.25 -0.50 1.00
CA PRO A 236 -17.97 0.74 0.69
C PRO A 236 -19.08 0.55 -0.37
N GLY A 237 -20.07 1.44 -0.34
CA GLY A 237 -20.98 1.65 -1.47
C GLY A 237 -20.25 2.30 -2.64
N ARG A 238 -20.97 2.54 -3.73
CA ARG A 238 -20.42 3.18 -4.94
C ARG A 238 -21.30 4.28 -5.46
N LEU A 239 -20.67 5.29 -6.04
CA LEU A 239 -21.30 6.26 -6.93
C LEU A 239 -20.72 6.05 -8.32
N ASN A 240 -21.57 5.91 -9.32
CA ASN A 240 -21.15 5.81 -10.73
C ASN A 240 -22.01 6.72 -11.60
N LEU A 241 -21.39 7.44 -12.55
CA LEU A 241 -22.13 8.25 -13.51
C LEU A 241 -23.08 7.36 -14.33
N HIS A 242 -24.35 7.73 -14.43
CA HIS A 242 -25.37 6.95 -15.13
C HIS A 242 -25.02 6.66 -16.59
N SER A 243 -24.59 7.69 -17.33
CA SER A 243 -24.20 7.56 -18.74
C SER A 243 -22.88 6.82 -18.95
N ASN A 244 -22.08 6.61 -17.90
CA ASN A 244 -20.78 5.97 -17.99
C ASN A 244 -20.33 5.40 -16.63
N ALA A 245 -20.63 4.13 -16.38
CA ALA A 245 -20.32 3.47 -15.11
C ALA A 245 -18.81 3.43 -14.76
N GLU A 246 -17.92 3.59 -15.76
CA GLU A 246 -16.47 3.70 -15.55
C GLU A 246 -16.07 4.98 -14.79
N VAL A 247 -16.94 6.00 -14.76
CA VAL A 247 -16.77 7.18 -13.92
C VAL A 247 -17.37 6.85 -12.56
N SER A 248 -16.59 6.24 -11.68
CA SER A 248 -17.05 5.80 -10.38
C SER A 248 -16.11 6.14 -9.23
N THR A 249 -16.65 6.14 -8.02
CA THR A 249 -15.90 6.26 -6.77
C THR A 249 -16.61 5.54 -5.63
N ARG A 250 -15.91 5.40 -4.51
CA ARG A 250 -16.45 4.84 -3.27
C ARG A 250 -17.37 5.84 -2.58
N LEU A 251 -18.41 5.29 -1.98
CA LEU A 251 -19.35 5.99 -1.13
C LEU A 251 -19.39 5.32 0.25
N HIS A 252 -19.11 6.07 1.30
CA HIS A 252 -19.19 5.62 2.68
C HIS A 252 -20.48 6.12 3.30
N VAL A 253 -21.29 5.19 3.80
CA VAL A 253 -22.63 5.49 4.30
C VAL A 253 -22.86 4.86 5.66
N GLN A 254 -23.52 5.63 6.51
CA GLN A 254 -24.25 5.13 7.67
C GLN A 254 -25.70 5.60 7.52
N ASP A 255 -26.64 4.66 7.59
CA ASP A 255 -28.09 4.90 7.46
C ASP A 255 -28.89 3.91 8.34
N ILE A 256 -28.49 3.73 9.60
CA ILE A 256 -29.33 3.00 10.57
C ILE A 256 -30.52 3.90 10.88
N SER A 257 -31.65 3.60 10.26
CA SER A 257 -32.83 4.45 10.22
C SER A 257 -33.91 4.03 11.23
N SER A 258 -33.82 2.81 11.76
CA SER A 258 -34.82 2.23 12.65
C SER A 258 -34.25 1.29 13.71
N ASN A 259 -35.02 1.06 14.79
CA ASN A 259 -34.67 0.09 15.83
C ASN A 259 -34.56 -1.37 15.33
N SER A 260 -35.14 -1.69 14.17
CA SER A 260 -34.94 -2.99 13.53
C SER A 260 -33.57 -3.14 12.86
N GLU A 261 -32.91 -2.03 12.54
CA GLU A 261 -31.58 -2.02 11.89
C GLU A 261 -30.44 -1.84 12.90
N GLY A 262 -30.71 -1.21 14.04
CA GLY A 262 -29.76 -1.04 15.13
C GLY A 262 -30.32 -0.19 16.26
N SER A 263 -29.73 -0.28 17.45
CA SER A 263 -30.13 0.58 18.58
C SER A 263 -29.68 2.03 18.38
N LEU A 264 -30.22 2.95 19.17
CA LEU A 264 -29.77 4.35 19.19
C LEU A 264 -28.28 4.49 19.55
N ASP A 265 -27.75 3.64 20.42
CA ASP A 265 -26.33 3.66 20.77
C ASP A 265 -25.46 3.10 19.63
N THR A 266 -25.96 2.07 18.94
CA THR A 266 -25.34 1.57 17.70
C THR A 266 -25.30 2.67 16.63
N LYS A 267 -26.40 3.43 16.46
CA LYS A 267 -26.47 4.59 15.57
C LYS A 267 -25.37 5.60 15.88
N LYS A 268 -25.25 6.03 17.14
CA LYS A 268 -24.20 6.97 17.59
C LYS A 268 -22.78 6.46 17.31
N ALA A 269 -22.52 5.18 17.59
CA ALA A 269 -21.21 4.58 17.34
C ALA A 269 -20.84 4.62 15.85
N HIS A 270 -21.75 4.26 14.97
CA HIS A 270 -21.49 4.29 13.52
C HIS A 270 -21.41 5.72 12.96
N MET A 271 -22.20 6.67 13.49
CA MET A 271 -22.06 8.09 13.17
C MET A 271 -20.63 8.56 13.48
N LEU A 272 -20.12 8.21 14.67
CA LEU A 272 -18.78 8.57 15.10
C LEU A 272 -17.69 7.92 14.26
N ASN A 273 -17.86 6.64 13.91
CA ASN A 273 -16.92 5.93 13.05
C ASN A 273 -16.82 6.59 11.68
N LEU A 274 -17.95 7.05 11.12
CA LEU A 274 -17.95 7.72 9.83
C LEU A 274 -17.36 9.13 9.92
N VAL A 275 -17.57 9.87 11.02
CA VAL A 275 -16.85 11.13 11.30
C VAL A 275 -15.33 10.88 11.38
N ASN A 276 -14.90 9.85 12.10
CA ASN A 276 -13.49 9.47 12.19
C ASN A 276 -12.88 9.19 10.82
N PHE A 277 -13.56 8.38 10.02
CA PHE A 277 -13.10 8.05 8.68
C PHE A 277 -13.02 9.30 7.80
N ALA A 278 -14.05 10.14 7.82
CA ALA A 278 -14.11 11.37 7.03
C ALA A 278 -12.95 12.31 7.35
N GLN A 279 -12.67 12.54 8.64
CA GLN A 279 -11.62 13.44 9.07
C GLN A 279 -10.21 12.89 8.83
N ALA A 280 -10.07 11.58 8.66
CA ALA A 280 -8.81 10.89 8.39
C ALA A 280 -8.52 10.71 6.89
N GLN A 281 -9.37 11.22 5.98
CA GLN A 281 -9.10 11.14 4.55
C GLN A 281 -7.78 11.83 4.19
N ASP A 282 -7.02 11.22 3.28
CA ASP A 282 -5.76 11.79 2.81
C ASP A 282 -6.00 13.03 1.95
N GLU A 283 -5.07 13.99 2.04
CA GLU A 283 -5.10 15.21 1.25
C GLU A 283 -4.87 14.92 -0.24
N PRO A 284 -5.65 15.53 -1.16
CA PRO A 284 -5.56 15.26 -2.60
C PRO A 284 -4.17 15.45 -3.19
N MET A 285 -3.49 16.54 -2.85
CA MET A 285 -2.16 16.84 -3.37
C MET A 285 -1.10 15.87 -2.86
N THR A 286 -1.20 15.46 -1.60
CA THR A 286 -0.31 14.44 -1.03
C THR A 286 -0.44 13.13 -1.78
N MET A 287 -1.67 12.66 -2.00
CA MET A 287 -1.91 11.41 -2.72
C MET A 287 -1.56 11.49 -4.20
N TYR A 288 -1.86 12.62 -4.86
CA TYR A 288 -1.48 12.82 -6.25
C TYR A 288 0.05 12.81 -6.41
N ASN A 289 0.79 13.49 -5.53
CA ASN A 289 2.25 13.50 -5.58
C ASN A 289 2.86 12.11 -5.32
N LEU A 290 2.19 11.26 -4.53
CA LEU A 290 2.61 9.88 -4.27
C LEU A 290 2.28 8.92 -5.42
N ASN A 291 1.11 9.08 -6.03
CA ASN A 291 0.52 8.06 -6.91
C ASN A 291 0.39 8.49 -8.39
N GLY A 292 0.57 9.76 -8.70
CA GLY A 292 0.27 10.35 -10.02
C GLY A 292 -1.23 10.43 -10.35
N LEU A 293 -2.10 10.07 -9.40
CA LEU A 293 -3.56 10.07 -9.55
C LEU A 293 -4.23 10.16 -8.17
N TYR A 294 -5.49 10.63 -8.15
CA TYR A 294 -6.31 10.66 -6.95
C TYR A 294 -7.79 10.61 -7.31
N PHE A 295 -8.60 9.93 -6.51
CA PHE A 295 -10.06 9.94 -6.60
C PHE A 295 -10.66 10.25 -5.23
N SER A 296 -11.47 11.30 -5.18
CA SER A 296 -12.25 11.65 -4.01
C SER A 296 -13.25 10.55 -3.67
N GLU A 297 -13.21 10.07 -2.42
CA GLU A 297 -14.23 9.18 -1.85
C GLU A 297 -15.32 10.03 -1.20
N TRP A 298 -16.59 9.69 -1.46
CA TRP A 298 -17.74 10.46 -0.97
C TRP A 298 -18.30 9.88 0.32
N ILE A 299 -18.88 10.73 1.17
CA ILE A 299 -19.41 10.36 2.48
C ILE A 299 -20.84 10.89 2.64
N MET A 300 -21.74 10.03 3.11
CA MET A 300 -23.10 10.39 3.51
C MET A 300 -23.39 9.83 4.90
N ASN A 301 -23.46 10.72 5.90
CA ASN A 301 -23.75 10.36 7.28
C ASN A 301 -25.18 10.76 7.63
N PHE A 302 -26.09 9.80 7.69
CA PHE A 302 -27.46 10.06 8.13
C PHE A 302 -27.49 10.03 9.65
N MET A 303 -27.84 11.13 10.30
CA MET A 303 -27.99 11.25 11.75
C MET A 303 -29.46 11.28 12.15
N THR A 304 -30.25 10.45 11.47
CA THR A 304 -31.71 10.35 11.62
C THR A 304 -32.11 8.95 12.01
N MET A 305 -33.21 8.82 12.76
CA MET A 305 -33.71 7.52 13.23
C MET A 305 -35.12 7.63 13.81
N TYR A 306 -35.92 6.56 13.69
CA TYR A 306 -37.04 6.29 14.59
C TYR A 306 -36.82 5.03 15.44
N THR A 307 -37.24 5.06 16.70
CA THR A 307 -37.05 3.99 17.70
C THR A 307 -38.39 3.35 18.13
N SER A 308 -39.53 3.95 17.78
CA SER A 308 -40.85 3.38 18.04
C SER A 308 -41.20 2.25 17.06
N THR A 309 -42.18 1.40 17.42
CA THR A 309 -42.67 0.31 16.56
C THR A 309 -43.28 0.82 15.25
N ILE A 310 -43.88 2.01 15.29
CA ILE A 310 -44.41 2.75 14.15
C ILE A 310 -43.70 4.10 14.14
N SER A 311 -43.27 4.58 12.98
CA SER A 311 -42.67 5.91 12.85
C SER A 311 -43.61 6.99 13.36
N SER A 312 -43.08 7.96 14.13
CA SER A 312 -43.85 9.11 14.58
C SER A 312 -43.02 10.38 14.52
N SER A 313 -43.64 11.50 14.13
CA SER A 313 -43.01 12.82 14.09
C SER A 313 -42.41 13.19 15.46
N SER A 314 -43.11 12.85 16.55
CA SER A 314 -42.61 13.07 17.91
C SER A 314 -41.35 12.25 18.24
N ASN A 315 -41.24 11.03 17.69
CA ASN A 315 -40.09 10.17 17.91
C ASN A 315 -38.88 10.62 17.08
N TYR A 316 -39.08 11.04 15.82
CA TYR A 316 -38.04 11.70 15.04
C TYR A 316 -37.50 12.93 15.78
N LYS A 317 -38.38 13.78 16.31
CA LYS A 317 -37.99 14.97 17.10
C LYS A 317 -37.15 14.60 18.33
N SER A 318 -37.59 13.60 19.08
CA SER A 318 -36.90 13.14 20.29
C SER A 318 -35.52 12.54 19.98
N ASN A 319 -35.39 11.77 18.90
CA ASN A 319 -34.11 11.20 18.49
C ASN A 319 -33.19 12.29 17.92
N ALA A 320 -33.73 13.25 17.16
CA ALA A 320 -32.98 14.40 16.66
C ALA A 320 -32.32 15.19 17.79
N THR A 321 -33.04 15.48 18.89
CA THR A 321 -32.45 16.12 20.08
C THR A 321 -31.19 15.40 20.58
N THR A 322 -31.17 14.08 20.49
CA THR A 322 -30.03 13.25 20.94
C THR A 322 -28.91 13.18 19.90
N LEU A 323 -29.24 12.93 18.63
CA LEU A 323 -28.25 12.70 17.57
C LEU A 323 -27.57 14.00 17.12
N ASN A 324 -28.31 15.11 17.04
CA ASN A 324 -27.75 16.43 16.77
C ASN A 324 -26.77 16.85 17.88
N LYS A 325 -27.16 16.64 19.15
CA LYS A 325 -26.26 16.86 20.30
C LYS A 325 -25.03 15.96 20.24
N GLN A 326 -25.18 14.69 19.88
CA GLN A 326 -24.04 13.77 19.75
C GLN A 326 -23.01 14.31 18.76
N LEU A 327 -23.41 14.79 17.58
CA LEU A 327 -22.47 15.38 16.62
C LEU A 327 -21.75 16.60 17.20
N ILE A 328 -22.48 17.49 17.89
CA ILE A 328 -21.88 18.69 18.51
C ILE A 328 -20.82 18.28 19.54
N ASP A 329 -21.14 17.29 20.38
CA ASP A 329 -20.21 16.77 21.39
C ASP A 329 -19.01 16.10 20.70
N ASP A 330 -19.24 15.29 19.65
CA ASP A 330 -18.19 14.61 18.89
C ASP A 330 -17.21 15.61 18.25
N LEU A 331 -17.71 16.75 17.76
CA LEU A 331 -16.92 17.81 17.15
C LEU A 331 -16.33 18.81 18.16
N GLY A 332 -16.74 18.77 19.42
CA GLY A 332 -16.38 19.77 20.44
C GLY A 332 -14.87 20.03 20.54
N ASP A 333 -14.52 21.28 20.88
CA ASP A 333 -13.12 21.75 20.94
C ASP A 333 -12.24 20.89 21.88
N GLU A 334 -12.84 20.36 22.95
CA GLU A 334 -12.22 19.44 23.90
C GLU A 334 -11.73 18.12 23.30
N ASN A 335 -12.37 17.66 22.22
CA ASN A 335 -11.98 16.46 21.49
C ASN A 335 -10.97 16.76 20.39
N GLY A 336 -10.64 18.04 20.15
CA GLY A 336 -9.72 18.44 19.10
C GLY A 336 -10.13 17.91 17.74
N ARG A 337 -11.43 17.98 17.40
CA ARG A 337 -11.97 17.45 16.13
C ARG A 337 -12.53 18.48 15.19
N LEU A 338 -13.08 19.60 15.67
CA LEU A 338 -13.56 20.66 14.80
C LEU A 338 -12.46 21.12 13.84
N GLY A 339 -12.72 21.00 12.53
CA GLY A 339 -11.76 21.33 11.47
C GLY A 339 -10.60 20.35 11.28
N ALA A 340 -10.59 19.18 11.94
CA ALA A 340 -9.50 18.20 11.78
C ALA A 340 -9.45 17.59 10.36
N GLY A 341 -10.58 17.57 9.66
CA GLY A 341 -10.76 17.11 8.29
C GLY A 341 -12.21 17.28 7.85
N PRO A 342 -12.57 16.86 6.63
CA PRO A 342 -13.92 16.98 6.10
C PRO A 342 -14.90 16.04 6.81
N LEU A 343 -16.19 16.33 6.72
CA LEU A 343 -17.28 15.47 7.23
C LEU A 343 -18.10 14.83 6.11
N GLY A 344 -17.92 15.30 4.87
CA GLY A 344 -18.82 14.98 3.76
C GLY A 344 -20.23 15.53 3.99
N ILE A 345 -21.25 14.78 3.57
CA ILE A 345 -22.64 15.22 3.63
C ILE A 345 -23.32 14.65 4.88
N VAL A 346 -23.90 15.51 5.71
CA VAL A 346 -24.41 15.15 7.03
C VAL A 346 -25.92 15.41 7.10
N PHE A 347 -26.74 14.35 6.99
CA PHE A 347 -28.21 14.44 6.97
C PHE A 347 -28.79 14.44 8.38
N MET A 348 -29.65 15.43 8.67
CA MET A 348 -30.23 15.67 9.99
C MET A 348 -31.75 15.79 9.95
N ASP A 349 -32.40 15.41 11.05
CA ASP A 349 -33.80 15.72 11.34
C ASP A 349 -33.88 17.02 12.18
N TYR A 350 -34.97 17.77 12.01
CA TYR A 350 -35.26 19.02 12.72
C TYR A 350 -34.12 20.06 12.63
N CYS A 351 -33.59 20.25 11.42
CA CYS A 351 -32.60 21.28 11.15
C CYS A 351 -33.11 22.67 11.60
N LEU A 352 -32.19 23.53 12.06
CA LEU A 352 -32.47 24.91 12.50
C LEU A 352 -33.38 25.04 13.75
N ASN A 353 -33.64 23.95 14.45
CA ASN A 353 -34.50 23.94 15.65
C ASN A 353 -33.68 23.78 16.94
N SER A 354 -33.62 24.86 17.73
CA SER A 354 -32.89 24.90 19.01
C SER A 354 -33.35 23.88 20.05
N GLU A 355 -34.62 23.45 20.07
CA GLU A 355 -35.09 22.41 21.00
C GLU A 355 -34.46 21.04 20.70
N THR A 356 -33.99 20.86 19.46
CA THR A 356 -33.34 19.63 19.01
C THR A 356 -31.85 19.80 18.76
N ASN A 357 -31.26 20.96 19.10
CA ASN A 357 -29.88 21.36 18.75
C ASN A 357 -29.60 21.38 17.24
N GLY A 358 -30.63 21.35 16.39
CA GLY A 358 -30.45 21.27 14.94
C GLY A 358 -29.85 22.54 14.33
N ASP A 359 -30.05 23.70 14.99
CA ASP A 359 -29.39 24.96 14.66
C ASP A 359 -27.87 24.90 14.91
N LEU A 360 -27.45 24.41 16.09
CA LEU A 360 -26.05 24.26 16.46
C LEU A 360 -25.34 23.19 15.64
N SER A 361 -26.00 22.08 15.31
CA SER A 361 -25.42 21.04 14.44
C SER A 361 -25.16 21.57 13.03
N VAL A 362 -26.13 22.29 12.45
CA VAL A 362 -25.93 22.97 11.15
C VAL A 362 -24.76 23.96 11.23
N TYR A 363 -24.72 24.78 12.27
CA TYR A 363 -23.62 25.73 12.50
C TYR A 363 -22.26 25.01 12.56
N LYS A 364 -22.15 23.91 13.32
CA LYS A 364 -20.89 23.17 13.51
C LYS A 364 -20.42 22.46 12.24
N VAL A 365 -21.32 21.94 11.42
CA VAL A 365 -20.95 21.34 10.11
C VAL A 365 -20.37 22.40 9.18
N ILE A 366 -20.97 23.60 9.13
CA ILE A 366 -20.43 24.74 8.36
C ILE A 366 -19.06 25.16 8.92
N GLU A 367 -18.99 25.38 10.24
CA GLU A 367 -17.78 25.82 10.96
C GLU A 367 -16.60 24.88 10.76
N ASN A 368 -16.86 23.56 10.66
CA ASN A 368 -15.82 22.55 10.45
C ASN A 368 -14.99 22.81 9.18
N ASN A 369 -15.57 23.37 8.12
CA ASN A 369 -14.80 23.67 6.90
C ASN A 369 -13.67 24.69 7.16
N PHE A 370 -13.84 25.59 8.11
CA PHE A 370 -13.05 26.82 8.24
C PHE A 370 -12.25 26.92 9.55
N THR A 371 -12.38 25.94 10.44
CA THR A 371 -11.68 25.94 11.73
C THR A 371 -10.26 25.39 11.60
N ARG A 372 -9.32 25.89 12.41
CA ARG A 372 -7.87 25.53 12.49
C ARG A 372 -6.90 26.31 11.62
N GLY A 373 -7.33 27.43 11.06
CA GLY A 373 -6.46 28.31 10.30
C GLY A 373 -5.74 27.60 9.15
N LYS A 374 -4.41 27.54 9.17
CA LYS A 374 -3.63 26.83 8.12
C LYS A 374 -3.96 25.35 8.01
N ASP A 375 -4.46 24.74 9.09
CA ASP A 375 -4.80 23.32 9.14
C ASP A 375 -6.30 23.10 8.89
N ALA A 376 -7.04 24.13 8.47
CA ALA A 376 -8.45 24.02 8.12
C ALA A 376 -8.68 23.21 6.84
N PRO A 377 -9.82 22.50 6.68
CA PRO A 377 -10.12 21.75 5.48
C PRO A 377 -10.06 22.59 4.19
N VAL A 378 -10.56 23.83 4.24
CA VAL A 378 -10.49 24.78 3.10
C VAL A 378 -9.07 25.20 2.71
N VAL A 379 -8.06 24.87 3.50
CA VAL A 379 -6.64 25.09 3.16
C VAL A 379 -5.99 23.77 2.73
N ARG A 380 -6.10 22.73 3.57
CA ARG A 380 -5.42 21.44 3.37
C ARG A 380 -5.89 20.65 2.15
N TYR A 381 -7.16 20.79 1.78
CA TYR A 381 -7.77 20.02 0.68
C TYR A 381 -7.85 20.80 -0.63
N GLN A 382 -7.14 21.93 -0.73
CA GLN A 382 -6.99 22.62 -2.00
C GLN A 382 -6.13 21.81 -2.98
N ILE A 383 -6.48 21.91 -4.26
CA ILE A 383 -5.80 21.23 -5.37
C ILE A 383 -5.09 22.23 -6.28
N ASP A 384 -4.06 21.75 -6.98
CA ASP A 384 -3.43 22.47 -8.09
C ASP A 384 -4.30 22.30 -9.35
N GLU A 385 -4.91 23.39 -9.80
CA GLU A 385 -5.83 23.38 -10.94
C GLU A 385 -5.14 23.21 -12.31
N SER A 386 -3.80 23.22 -12.35
CA SER A 386 -3.05 22.89 -13.58
C SER A 386 -3.06 21.39 -13.91
N ILE A 387 -3.38 20.55 -12.92
CA ILE A 387 -3.55 19.11 -13.10
C ILE A 387 -4.91 18.84 -13.74
N ASP A 388 -4.95 17.94 -14.74
CA ASP A 388 -6.22 17.45 -15.29
C ASP A 388 -6.86 16.45 -14.32
N TRP A 389 -7.63 16.96 -13.36
CA TRP A 389 -8.39 16.14 -12.41
C TRP A 389 -9.56 15.38 -13.06
N LYS A 390 -9.81 15.57 -14.36
CA LYS A 390 -10.76 14.79 -15.17
C LYS A 390 -10.08 13.62 -15.87
N ALA A 391 -8.75 13.62 -15.96
CA ALA A 391 -7.99 12.54 -16.56
C ALA A 391 -8.27 11.24 -15.79
N ARG A 392 -8.69 10.23 -16.54
CA ARG A 392 -8.78 8.87 -16.03
C ARG A 392 -7.37 8.28 -16.08
N PRO A 393 -6.90 7.55 -15.08
CA PRO A 393 -5.65 6.83 -15.22
C PRO A 393 -5.81 5.84 -16.36
N GLU A 394 -4.95 5.95 -17.36
CA GLU A 394 -4.49 4.76 -18.06
C GLU A 394 -3.87 3.86 -16.99
N ASN A 395 -4.22 2.58 -16.96
CA ASN A 395 -3.48 1.62 -16.15
C ASN A 395 -2.04 1.64 -16.66
N PRO A 396 -1.07 2.21 -15.94
CA PRO A 396 0.27 2.43 -16.48
C PRO A 396 1.03 1.11 -16.65
N LEU A 397 0.55 0.03 -15.99
CA LEU A 397 1.04 -1.33 -16.08
C LEU A 397 0.34 -2.14 -17.19
N ALA A 398 -0.65 -1.57 -17.89
CA ALA A 398 -1.39 -2.27 -18.93
C ALA A 398 -0.46 -2.72 -20.06
N GLY A 399 -0.55 -4.00 -20.44
CA GLY A 399 0.27 -4.60 -21.49
C GLY A 399 1.75 -4.78 -21.12
N LYS A 400 2.16 -4.43 -19.90
CA LYS A 400 3.53 -4.60 -19.41
C LYS A 400 3.71 -5.99 -18.80
N ARG A 401 4.88 -6.60 -19.03
CA ARG A 401 5.23 -7.92 -18.46
C ARG A 401 5.98 -7.73 -17.14
N ILE A 402 5.26 -7.93 -16.03
CA ILE A 402 5.79 -7.64 -14.68
C ILE A 402 5.90 -8.92 -13.86
N PHE A 403 7.04 -9.18 -13.25
CA PHE A 403 7.22 -10.25 -12.27
C PHE A 403 7.03 -9.71 -10.86
N LEU A 404 6.26 -10.43 -10.04
CA LEU A 404 6.09 -10.09 -8.63
C LEU A 404 7.11 -10.87 -7.82
N ARG A 405 8.07 -10.17 -7.22
CA ARG A 405 9.07 -10.75 -6.31
C ARG A 405 8.58 -10.60 -4.86
N ASN A 406 8.43 -11.71 -4.15
CA ASN A 406 8.07 -11.67 -2.73
C ASN A 406 9.28 -11.33 -1.87
N VAL A 407 9.14 -10.42 -0.91
CA VAL A 407 10.25 -10.00 -0.03
C VAL A 407 10.60 -11.09 0.98
N GLY A 408 9.65 -11.52 1.81
CA GLY A 408 9.88 -12.50 2.88
C GLY A 408 10.43 -13.83 2.37
N ALA A 409 9.79 -14.42 1.36
CA ALA A 409 10.24 -15.67 0.75
C ALA A 409 11.63 -15.55 0.10
N SER A 410 12.02 -14.36 -0.35
CA SER A 410 13.38 -14.13 -0.87
C SER A 410 14.43 -14.06 0.25
N GLU A 411 14.04 -13.54 1.41
CA GLU A 411 14.92 -13.41 2.59
C GLU A 411 15.19 -14.76 3.25
N ASP A 412 14.16 -15.60 3.43
CA ASP A 412 14.27 -16.95 4.01
C ASP A 412 15.40 -17.78 3.41
N VAL A 413 15.51 -17.74 2.08
CA VAL A 413 16.42 -18.59 1.29
C VAL A 413 17.57 -17.82 0.65
N LYS A 414 17.70 -16.51 0.94
CA LYS A 414 18.71 -15.60 0.38
C LYS A 414 18.77 -15.64 -1.16
N TYR A 415 17.62 -15.84 -1.80
CA TYR A 415 17.48 -15.94 -3.26
C TYR A 415 16.09 -15.51 -3.70
N TYR A 416 16.00 -14.81 -4.84
CA TYR A 416 14.73 -14.25 -5.29
C TYR A 416 13.65 -15.31 -5.56
N LYS A 417 12.46 -15.08 -5.01
CA LYS A 417 11.24 -15.86 -5.24
C LYS A 417 10.19 -15.01 -5.91
N TYR A 418 9.64 -15.53 -6.99
CA TYR A 418 8.68 -14.86 -7.86
C TYR A 418 7.36 -15.61 -7.86
N PHE A 419 6.28 -14.84 -7.93
CA PHE A 419 4.91 -15.32 -8.09
C PHE A 419 4.72 -16.12 -9.38
N GLY A 420 3.84 -17.13 -9.35
CA GLY A 420 3.38 -17.86 -10.53
C GLY A 420 2.38 -18.96 -10.17
N GLY A 421 1.95 -19.75 -11.16
CA GLY A 421 1.21 -21.00 -10.94
C GLY A 421 2.15 -22.19 -10.66
N GLY A 422 1.69 -23.12 -9.82
CA GLY A 422 2.32 -24.39 -9.47
C GLY A 422 1.50 -25.11 -8.39
N ALA A 423 1.74 -26.39 -8.11
CA ALA A 423 0.87 -27.20 -7.22
C ALA A 423 -0.62 -27.28 -7.66
N ASP A 424 -1.38 -28.25 -7.11
CA ASP A 424 -2.80 -28.52 -7.38
C ASP A 424 -3.19 -28.37 -8.85
N TRP A 425 -2.92 -29.43 -9.63
CA TRP A 425 -3.00 -29.41 -11.10
C TRP A 425 -1.99 -28.46 -11.77
N GLY A 426 -1.19 -27.71 -11.01
CA GLY A 426 -0.23 -26.73 -11.50
C GLY A 426 -0.78 -25.29 -11.51
N ALA A 427 -2.01 -25.07 -11.02
CA ALA A 427 -2.69 -23.78 -11.06
C ALA A 427 -2.68 -23.02 -9.73
N HIS A 428 -2.36 -23.65 -8.59
CA HIS A 428 -2.32 -22.93 -7.31
C HIS A 428 -1.30 -21.79 -7.40
N ALA A 429 -1.63 -20.64 -6.80
CA ALA A 429 -0.67 -19.56 -6.70
C ALA A 429 0.49 -19.95 -5.76
N VAL A 430 1.72 -19.82 -6.26
CA VAL A 430 2.96 -20.18 -5.55
C VAL A 430 4.02 -19.10 -5.73
N ALA A 431 5.04 -19.12 -4.87
CA ALA A 431 6.27 -18.36 -5.09
C ALA A 431 7.48 -19.29 -5.25
N HIS A 432 8.21 -19.15 -6.37
CA HIS A 432 9.34 -20.02 -6.69
C HIS A 432 10.39 -19.29 -7.57
N TYR A 433 11.41 -20.01 -8.06
CA TYR A 433 12.60 -19.41 -8.67
C TYR A 433 12.37 -18.71 -10.03
N ALA A 434 11.54 -19.29 -10.89
CA ALA A 434 11.27 -18.74 -12.22
C ALA A 434 10.13 -17.73 -12.14
N GLY A 435 8.99 -18.14 -11.58
CA GLY A 435 7.76 -17.37 -11.60
C GLY A 435 7.18 -17.19 -13.00
N HIS A 436 5.97 -16.65 -13.06
CA HIS A 436 5.33 -16.22 -14.30
C HIS A 436 5.24 -14.70 -14.30
N TYR A 437 5.38 -14.08 -15.46
CA TYR A 437 5.03 -12.67 -15.55
C TYR A 437 3.52 -12.53 -15.39
N VAL A 438 3.15 -11.43 -14.76
CA VAL A 438 1.80 -10.98 -14.53
C VAL A 438 1.58 -9.76 -15.42
N THR A 439 0.41 -9.69 -16.03
CA THR A 439 -0.13 -8.48 -16.61
C THR A 439 -1.18 -7.93 -15.65
N PHE A 440 -1.16 -6.63 -15.44
CA PHE A 440 -2.18 -5.95 -14.66
C PHE A 440 -3.27 -5.52 -15.62
N GLU A 441 -4.43 -6.16 -15.54
CA GLU A 441 -5.59 -5.80 -16.35
C GLU A 441 -6.54 -4.93 -15.56
N LYS A 442 -7.25 -4.04 -16.27
CA LYS A 442 -8.24 -3.18 -15.65
C LYS A 442 -9.44 -4.02 -15.22
N GLY A 443 -9.75 -4.00 -13.92
CA GLY A 443 -11.01 -4.46 -13.38
C GLY A 443 -12.03 -3.35 -13.27
N ASP A 444 -13.23 -3.67 -12.81
CA ASP A 444 -14.28 -2.68 -12.58
C ASP A 444 -13.85 -1.71 -11.46
N ASN A 445 -13.10 -2.22 -10.48
CA ASN A 445 -12.91 -1.62 -9.16
C ASN A 445 -11.48 -1.72 -8.59
N GLY A 446 -10.58 -2.34 -9.35
CA GLY A 446 -9.19 -2.61 -9.00
C GLY A 446 -8.42 -3.13 -10.20
N LEU A 447 -7.27 -3.74 -9.95
CA LEU A 447 -6.48 -4.43 -10.97
C LEU A 447 -6.68 -5.94 -10.85
N ARG A 448 -6.75 -6.61 -11.99
CA ARG A 448 -6.72 -8.08 -12.06
C ARG A 448 -5.30 -8.52 -12.39
N LEU A 449 -4.81 -9.51 -11.65
CA LEU A 449 -3.51 -10.11 -11.90
C LEU A 449 -3.71 -11.29 -12.84
N VAL A 450 -3.20 -11.19 -14.06
CA VAL A 450 -3.37 -12.21 -15.10
C VAL A 450 -2.03 -12.79 -15.49
N THR A 451 -1.92 -14.12 -15.40
CA THR A 451 -0.74 -14.90 -15.80
C THR A 451 -1.04 -15.69 -17.08
N THR A 452 -0.08 -16.51 -17.53
CA THR A 452 -0.30 -17.42 -18.66
C THR A 452 -1.26 -18.57 -18.35
N PHE A 453 -1.56 -18.85 -17.08
CA PHE A 453 -2.62 -19.78 -16.68
C PHE A 453 -4.02 -19.15 -16.73
N GLY A 454 -4.08 -17.82 -16.60
CA GLY A 454 -5.31 -17.04 -16.51
C GLY A 454 -5.30 -16.06 -15.33
N ALA A 455 -6.47 -15.54 -15.00
CA ALA A 455 -6.64 -14.56 -13.93
C ALA A 455 -6.53 -15.22 -12.55
N LEU A 456 -5.93 -14.52 -11.59
CA LEU A 456 -5.86 -14.94 -10.21
C LEU A 456 -7.25 -14.91 -9.57
N GLN A 457 -7.68 -16.03 -8.97
CA GLN A 457 -9.01 -16.23 -8.42
C GLN A 457 -8.93 -16.70 -6.96
N ASN A 458 -9.72 -16.10 -6.07
CA ASN A 458 -9.96 -16.66 -4.74
C ASN A 458 -11.02 -17.77 -4.83
N LYS A 459 -10.63 -19.00 -4.52
CA LYS A 459 -11.52 -20.17 -4.41
C LYS A 459 -11.39 -20.73 -3.00
N ASP A 460 -12.46 -20.61 -2.21
CA ASP A 460 -12.54 -21.14 -0.85
C ASP A 460 -11.39 -20.74 0.08
N GLY A 461 -10.93 -19.48 -0.01
CA GLY A 461 -9.85 -18.95 0.82
C GLY A 461 -8.44 -19.28 0.33
N GLN A 462 -8.31 -19.76 -0.91
CA GLN A 462 -7.03 -20.02 -1.57
C GLN A 462 -6.98 -19.33 -2.92
N TYR A 463 -5.77 -19.01 -3.39
CA TYR A 463 -5.59 -18.36 -4.69
C TYR A 463 -5.14 -19.34 -5.77
N TYR A 464 -5.84 -19.32 -6.89
CA TYR A 464 -5.53 -20.13 -8.08
C TYR A 464 -5.40 -19.24 -9.31
N CYS A 465 -4.39 -19.50 -10.14
CA CYS A 465 -4.23 -18.93 -11.46
C CYS A 465 -4.98 -19.83 -12.44
N ASP A 466 -6.21 -19.48 -12.80
CA ASP A 466 -7.06 -20.32 -13.64
C ASP A 466 -7.63 -19.54 -14.85
N PRO A 467 -7.99 -20.24 -15.94
CA PRO A 467 -8.72 -19.64 -17.04
C PRO A 467 -10.04 -19.03 -16.57
N THR A 468 -10.45 -17.95 -17.22
CA THR A 468 -11.77 -17.34 -17.00
C THR A 468 -12.84 -18.18 -17.70
N ASP A 469 -13.73 -18.85 -16.97
CA ASP A 469 -14.82 -19.66 -17.50
C ASP A 469 -16.20 -19.00 -17.30
N GLY A 470 -16.52 -18.04 -18.18
CA GLY A 470 -17.83 -17.38 -18.23
C GLY A 470 -17.92 -16.06 -17.46
N GLU A 471 -19.07 -15.37 -17.58
CA GLU A 471 -19.26 -13.97 -17.13
C GLU A 471 -19.13 -13.76 -15.61
N ASN A 472 -19.17 -14.83 -14.81
CA ASN A 472 -19.07 -14.77 -13.34
C ASN A 472 -17.64 -15.02 -12.81
N ASN A 473 -16.67 -15.30 -13.68
CA ASN A 473 -15.31 -15.67 -13.28
C ASN A 473 -14.23 -14.77 -13.92
N ASN A 474 -14.36 -13.46 -13.70
CA ASN A 474 -13.46 -12.45 -14.26
C ASN A 474 -12.13 -12.31 -13.50
N GLY A 475 -11.86 -13.13 -12.49
CA GLY A 475 -10.71 -12.99 -11.58
C GLY A 475 -11.01 -12.13 -10.35
N THR A 476 -10.22 -12.29 -9.30
CA THR A 476 -10.25 -11.43 -8.11
C THR A 476 -9.62 -10.07 -8.45
N GLU A 477 -10.26 -9.00 -7.99
CA GLU A 477 -9.73 -7.65 -8.14
C GLU A 477 -8.91 -7.26 -6.91
N PHE A 478 -7.81 -6.56 -7.16
CA PHE A 478 -6.83 -6.19 -6.15
C PHE A 478 -6.57 -4.68 -6.15
N LEU A 479 -6.23 -4.19 -4.97
CA LEU A 479 -5.72 -2.84 -4.74
C LEU A 479 -4.24 -2.94 -4.44
N LEU A 480 -3.46 -2.03 -5.03
CA LEU A 480 -2.04 -1.90 -4.74
C LEU A 480 -1.85 -0.72 -3.81
N SER A 481 -1.32 -0.97 -2.61
CA SER A 481 -0.82 0.10 -1.75
C SER A 481 0.70 0.02 -1.68
N ARG A 482 1.35 1.15 -2.00
CA ARG A 482 2.80 1.26 -2.01
C ARG A 482 3.31 1.58 -0.62
N THR A 483 4.40 0.96 -0.23
CA THR A 483 5.21 1.29 0.95
C THR A 483 6.69 1.08 0.59
N TYR A 484 7.57 1.17 1.59
CA TYR A 484 8.98 0.93 1.43
C TYR A 484 9.44 -0.16 2.39
N TRP A 485 10.16 -1.13 1.85
CA TRP A 485 10.90 -2.10 2.65
C TRP A 485 12.37 -1.97 2.33
N ASN A 486 13.16 -1.68 3.35
CA ASN A 486 14.59 -1.51 3.17
C ASN A 486 14.91 -0.51 2.04
N GLY A 487 14.25 0.65 2.02
CA GLY A 487 14.49 1.70 1.02
C GLY A 487 14.09 1.35 -0.42
N TYR A 488 13.55 0.15 -0.67
CA TYR A 488 12.99 -0.22 -1.97
C TYR A 488 11.47 -0.09 -1.94
N PRO A 489 10.85 0.37 -3.05
CA PRO A 489 9.41 0.37 -3.15
C PRO A 489 8.89 -1.07 -3.13
N VAL A 490 7.91 -1.31 -2.28
CA VAL A 490 7.18 -2.57 -2.20
C VAL A 490 5.68 -2.29 -2.17
N TYR A 491 4.90 -3.31 -2.49
CA TYR A 491 3.47 -3.22 -2.62
C TYR A 491 2.81 -4.27 -1.76
N HIS A 492 1.79 -3.85 -1.01
CA HIS A 492 0.77 -4.76 -0.54
C HIS A 492 -0.27 -4.90 -1.66
N ILE A 493 -0.56 -6.15 -2.03
CA ILE A 493 -1.56 -6.48 -3.04
C ILE A 493 -2.76 -7.05 -2.28
N THR A 494 -3.79 -6.23 -2.12
CA THR A 494 -4.93 -6.51 -1.24
C THR A 494 -6.16 -6.85 -2.06
N GLY A 495 -6.79 -8.00 -1.80
CA GLY A 495 -8.05 -8.39 -2.43
C GLY A 495 -9.15 -7.38 -2.11
N GLN A 496 -9.79 -6.82 -3.14
CA GLN A 496 -10.74 -5.71 -3.00
C GLN A 496 -11.99 -6.10 -2.19
N VAL A 497 -12.40 -7.37 -2.23
CA VAL A 497 -13.59 -7.89 -1.52
C VAL A 497 -13.22 -8.56 -0.19
N SER A 498 -12.12 -9.30 -0.14
CA SER A 498 -11.68 -10.01 1.07
C SER A 498 -10.99 -9.08 2.07
N ASN A 499 -10.39 -7.98 1.61
CA ASN A 499 -9.46 -7.14 2.38
C ASN A 499 -8.24 -7.93 2.93
N GLU A 500 -7.91 -9.05 2.29
CA GLU A 500 -6.77 -9.89 2.63
C GLU A 500 -5.63 -9.65 1.64
N ARG A 501 -4.40 -9.75 2.13
CA ARG A 501 -3.18 -9.53 1.35
C ARG A 501 -2.68 -10.81 0.73
N LEU A 502 -2.19 -10.70 -0.49
CA LEU A 502 -1.46 -11.75 -1.18
C LEU A 502 -0.18 -12.09 -0.39
N THR A 503 -0.10 -13.28 0.17
CA THR A 503 0.93 -13.64 1.17
C THR A 503 1.63 -14.95 0.81
N ALA A 504 2.96 -14.97 0.84
CA ALA A 504 3.75 -16.17 0.55
C ALA A 504 4.14 -16.94 1.83
N ARG A 505 3.82 -18.23 1.93
CA ARG A 505 4.18 -19.07 3.09
C ARG A 505 4.91 -20.36 2.71
N PRO A 506 5.95 -20.78 3.45
CA PRO A 506 6.70 -21.98 3.14
C PRO A 506 5.81 -23.24 3.08
N ILE A 507 6.08 -24.10 2.10
CA ILE A 507 5.56 -25.47 2.05
C ILE A 507 6.59 -26.36 2.75
N ASP A 508 6.12 -27.23 3.66
CA ASP A 508 6.99 -28.21 4.27
C ASP A 508 7.55 -29.17 3.20
N ALA A 509 8.85 -29.09 2.97
CA ALA A 509 9.54 -29.86 1.94
C ALA A 509 9.45 -31.38 2.19
N ALA A 510 9.32 -31.83 3.44
CA ALA A 510 9.22 -33.26 3.76
C ALA A 510 7.87 -33.86 3.37
N SER A 511 6.83 -33.02 3.23
CA SER A 511 5.47 -33.43 2.91
C SER A 511 4.96 -32.89 1.57
N ASN A 512 5.81 -32.20 0.79
CA ASN A 512 5.45 -31.60 -0.50
C ASN A 512 5.20 -32.67 -1.57
N PRO A 513 3.94 -32.91 -1.99
CA PRO A 513 3.63 -33.99 -2.91
C PRO A 513 3.78 -33.59 -4.38
N TYR A 514 4.05 -32.33 -4.70
CA TYR A 514 3.89 -31.83 -6.06
C TYR A 514 5.09 -32.13 -6.96
N PHE A 515 4.85 -32.42 -8.23
CA PHE A 515 5.87 -32.84 -9.20
C PHE A 515 6.94 -31.76 -9.42
N ASP A 516 6.52 -30.50 -9.40
CA ASP A 516 7.35 -29.31 -9.61
C ASP A 516 7.97 -28.76 -8.31
N THR A 517 7.60 -29.33 -7.15
CA THR A 517 8.17 -29.03 -5.82
C THR A 517 8.21 -27.52 -5.48
N PRO A 518 7.08 -26.79 -5.56
CA PRO A 518 7.06 -25.37 -5.23
C PRO A 518 7.42 -25.18 -3.75
N ALA A 519 8.13 -24.09 -3.43
CA ALA A 519 8.64 -23.87 -2.07
C ALA A 519 7.66 -23.09 -1.18
N TYR A 520 6.72 -22.34 -1.78
CA TYR A 520 5.81 -21.45 -1.06
C TYR A 520 4.43 -21.49 -1.70
N TYR A 521 3.38 -21.57 -0.89
CA TYR A 521 2.03 -21.19 -1.31
C TYR A 521 1.90 -19.68 -1.30
N VAL A 522 1.02 -19.16 -2.15
CA VAL A 522 0.60 -17.76 -2.13
C VAL A 522 -0.90 -17.70 -1.93
N ASN A 523 -1.34 -17.24 -0.76
CA ASN A 523 -2.74 -17.28 -0.34
C ASN A 523 -3.16 -15.95 0.30
N PRO A 524 -4.48 -15.69 0.43
CA PRO A 524 -4.96 -14.52 1.14
C PRO A 524 -4.71 -14.66 2.65
N GLU A 525 -4.20 -13.62 3.29
CA GLU A 525 -4.11 -13.52 4.74
C GLU A 525 -4.50 -12.13 5.24
N ALA A 526 -4.87 -12.02 6.51
CA ALA A 526 -5.20 -10.75 7.13
C ALA A 526 -4.02 -9.75 7.05
N PRO A 527 -4.28 -8.44 6.87
CA PRO A 527 -3.22 -7.44 6.76
C PRO A 527 -2.29 -7.37 7.98
N ASP A 528 -0.98 -7.45 7.75
CA ASP A 528 0.09 -7.17 8.71
C ASP A 528 1.20 -6.36 8.02
N ASP A 529 1.35 -5.09 8.41
CA ASP A 529 2.36 -4.18 7.83
C ASP A 529 3.79 -4.52 8.23
N SER A 530 3.98 -5.38 9.24
CA SER A 530 5.30 -5.80 9.70
C SER A 530 5.82 -7.05 8.99
N ASP A 531 4.95 -7.78 8.27
CA ASP A 531 5.29 -9.07 7.67
C ASP A 531 5.83 -8.94 6.24
N PRO A 532 7.13 -9.18 6.00
CA PRO A 532 7.72 -9.11 4.67
C PRO A 532 7.15 -10.14 3.69
N HIS A 533 6.47 -11.19 4.15
CA HIS A 533 5.82 -12.17 3.26
C HIS A 533 4.57 -11.63 2.56
N GLN A 534 4.02 -10.52 3.05
CA GLN A 534 2.89 -9.81 2.42
C GLN A 534 3.35 -8.71 1.45
N MET A 535 4.66 -8.50 1.32
CA MET A 535 5.27 -7.42 0.54
C MET A 535 5.82 -7.93 -0.80
N TRP A 536 5.48 -7.21 -1.87
CA TRP A 536 5.84 -7.58 -3.24
C TRP A 536 6.57 -6.45 -3.97
N GLN A 537 7.61 -6.80 -4.72
CA GLN A 537 8.31 -5.88 -5.61
C GLN A 537 7.91 -6.16 -7.05
N LEU A 538 7.62 -5.10 -7.81
CA LEU A 538 7.27 -5.18 -9.21
C LEU A 538 8.55 -5.06 -10.05
N ILE A 539 8.91 -6.15 -10.72
CA ILE A 539 10.13 -6.28 -11.51
C ILE A 539 9.75 -6.41 -12.98
N ALA A 540 10.17 -5.45 -13.82
CA ALA A 540 9.94 -5.51 -15.25
C ALA A 540 10.68 -6.70 -15.89
N MET A 541 10.14 -7.26 -16.98
CA MET A 541 10.85 -8.28 -17.76
C MET A 541 12.05 -7.67 -18.50
N THR A 542 11.83 -6.54 -19.17
CA THR A 542 12.82 -5.80 -19.98
C THR A 542 12.72 -4.29 -19.69
N PRO A 543 13.68 -3.46 -20.13
CA PRO A 543 13.57 -2.01 -19.99
C PRO A 543 12.29 -1.41 -20.61
N ASP A 544 11.77 -2.00 -21.69
CA ASP A 544 10.51 -1.55 -22.33
C ASP A 544 9.27 -1.84 -21.47
N ASP A 545 9.38 -2.79 -20.54
CA ASP A 545 8.33 -3.12 -19.56
C ASP A 545 8.42 -2.25 -18.30
N GLU A 546 9.47 -1.42 -18.14
CA GLU A 546 9.61 -0.54 -16.97
C GLU A 546 8.56 0.57 -16.99
N VAL A 547 8.03 0.86 -15.81
CA VAL A 547 7.03 1.90 -15.56
C VAL A 547 7.55 2.78 -14.43
N PRO A 548 7.93 4.04 -14.71
CA PRO A 548 8.44 4.96 -13.70
C PRO A 548 7.52 5.03 -12.49
N LEU A 549 8.10 5.07 -11.29
CA LEU A 549 7.42 5.06 -9.98
C LEU A 549 6.72 3.74 -9.58
N TRP A 550 6.54 2.79 -10.50
CA TRP A 550 5.85 1.53 -10.25
C TRP A 550 6.81 0.33 -10.18
N THR A 551 7.66 0.19 -11.19
CA THR A 551 8.65 -0.88 -11.23
C THR A 551 9.97 -0.44 -10.60
N MET A 552 10.79 -1.39 -10.16
CA MET A 552 12.16 -1.08 -9.74
C MET A 552 13.01 -0.68 -10.96
N GLU A 553 13.25 0.62 -11.14
CA GLU A 553 14.00 1.20 -12.28
C GLU A 553 15.43 0.67 -12.37
N GLY A 554 15.82 0.13 -13.53
CA GLY A 554 17.12 -0.48 -13.76
C GLY A 554 17.30 -1.86 -13.12
N TYR A 555 16.21 -2.49 -12.65
CA TYR A 555 16.22 -3.83 -12.06
C TYR A 555 15.43 -4.85 -12.90
N ASP A 556 15.17 -4.57 -14.19
CA ASP A 556 14.51 -5.54 -15.06
C ASP A 556 15.26 -6.90 -15.08
N ARG A 557 14.50 -8.00 -15.21
CA ARG A 557 15.05 -9.34 -15.07
C ARG A 557 16.12 -9.66 -16.11
N ILE A 558 15.95 -9.23 -17.36
CA ILE A 558 16.88 -9.56 -18.44
C ILE A 558 18.20 -8.81 -18.28
N SER A 559 18.17 -7.51 -18.02
CA SER A 559 19.39 -6.72 -17.80
C SER A 559 20.11 -7.19 -16.55
N ARG A 560 19.41 -7.44 -15.43
CA ARG A 560 20.03 -7.98 -14.21
C ARG A 560 20.64 -9.37 -14.44
N MET A 561 19.98 -10.25 -15.19
CA MET A 561 20.54 -11.54 -15.57
C MET A 561 21.83 -11.36 -16.39
N LYS A 562 21.84 -10.45 -17.37
CA LYS A 562 23.00 -10.12 -18.21
C LYS A 562 24.17 -9.55 -17.41
N GLU A 563 23.88 -8.54 -16.59
CA GLU A 563 24.87 -7.78 -15.81
C GLU A 563 25.50 -8.63 -14.71
N LYS A 564 24.70 -9.47 -14.04
CA LYS A 564 25.16 -10.19 -12.86
C LYS A 564 25.75 -11.57 -13.21
N ALA A 565 25.36 -12.23 -14.29
CA ALA A 565 25.88 -13.57 -14.56
C ALA A 565 27.41 -13.61 -14.73
N ASN A 566 28.05 -14.60 -14.12
CA ASN A 566 29.49 -14.87 -14.27
C ASN A 566 29.80 -16.36 -14.02
N PRO A 567 31.04 -16.82 -14.25
CA PRO A 567 31.38 -18.25 -14.11
C PRO A 567 31.07 -18.88 -12.75
N GLU A 568 31.07 -18.11 -11.66
CA GLU A 568 30.76 -18.59 -10.31
C GLU A 568 29.33 -18.23 -9.85
N ARG A 569 28.63 -17.38 -10.61
CA ARG A 569 27.25 -16.93 -10.35
C ARG A 569 26.38 -17.17 -11.58
N GLY A 570 25.79 -18.36 -11.62
CA GLY A 570 24.68 -18.65 -12.52
C GLY A 570 23.43 -17.87 -12.12
N MET A 571 22.83 -17.16 -13.08
CA MET A 571 21.56 -16.44 -12.95
C MET A 571 20.43 -17.26 -13.56
N ASP A 572 19.27 -17.27 -12.91
CA ASP A 572 18.10 -17.99 -13.43
C ASP A 572 17.59 -17.35 -14.72
N ALA A 573 17.45 -18.17 -15.76
CA ALA A 573 16.91 -17.82 -17.08
C ALA A 573 15.70 -18.69 -17.43
N THR A 574 15.17 -19.46 -16.48
CA THR A 574 14.10 -20.43 -16.69
C THR A 574 12.81 -19.76 -17.13
N PHE A 575 12.55 -18.54 -16.66
CA PHE A 575 11.41 -17.71 -17.04
C PHE A 575 11.34 -17.38 -18.55
N LEU A 576 12.40 -17.66 -19.32
CA LEU A 576 12.43 -17.53 -20.77
C LEU A 576 11.89 -18.77 -21.50
N ILE A 577 11.79 -19.91 -20.83
CA ILE A 577 11.22 -21.15 -21.36
C ILE A 577 9.70 -21.10 -21.16
N PRO A 578 8.88 -21.08 -22.22
CA PRO A 578 7.44 -21.18 -22.09
C PRO A 578 7.04 -22.49 -21.40
N SER A 579 6.13 -22.46 -20.43
CA SER A 579 5.62 -23.67 -19.76
C SER A 579 6.71 -24.63 -19.28
N TYR A 580 7.73 -24.11 -18.58
CA TYR A 580 8.88 -24.88 -18.12
C TYR A 580 8.53 -26.04 -17.16
N SER A 581 7.31 -26.06 -16.59
CA SER A 581 6.77 -27.15 -15.78
C SER A 581 5.44 -27.74 -16.28
N PHE A 582 4.98 -27.33 -17.48
CA PHE A 582 3.74 -27.82 -18.11
C PHE A 582 2.52 -27.95 -17.15
N GLY A 583 2.30 -26.98 -16.24
CA GLY A 583 1.15 -26.96 -15.35
C GLY A 583 -0.19 -26.83 -16.11
N ASN A 584 -1.26 -27.45 -15.59
CA ASN A 584 -2.57 -27.47 -16.23
C ASN A 584 -3.04 -26.06 -16.61
N SER A 585 -3.65 -25.91 -17.77
CA SER A 585 -4.18 -24.63 -18.28
C SER A 585 -3.15 -23.54 -18.58
N ASP A 586 -1.84 -23.79 -18.44
CA ASP A 586 -0.83 -22.83 -18.89
C ASP A 586 -0.87 -22.67 -20.42
N SER A 587 -1.44 -21.56 -20.88
CA SER A 587 -1.60 -21.25 -22.30
C SER A 587 -0.27 -21.11 -23.04
N SER A 588 0.86 -20.93 -22.32
CA SER A 588 2.18 -20.91 -22.94
C SER A 588 2.58 -22.24 -23.58
N VAL A 589 1.86 -23.35 -23.31
CA VAL A 589 2.09 -24.63 -23.98
C VAL A 589 1.83 -24.53 -25.49
N SER A 590 0.99 -23.58 -25.92
CA SER A 590 0.75 -23.27 -27.34
C SER A 590 2.00 -22.76 -28.08
N LYS A 591 3.04 -22.33 -27.35
CA LYS A 591 4.34 -21.96 -27.90
C LYS A 591 5.25 -23.16 -28.15
N TRP A 592 4.79 -24.37 -27.84
CA TRP A 592 5.45 -25.61 -28.19
C TRP A 592 4.79 -26.22 -29.43
N ASN A 593 5.56 -26.35 -30.51
CA ASN A 593 5.14 -26.98 -31.75
C ASN A 593 5.23 -28.50 -31.60
N LEU A 594 4.09 -29.18 -31.75
CA LEU A 594 3.99 -30.63 -31.75
C LEU A 594 3.77 -31.16 -33.16
N THR A 595 4.64 -32.07 -33.59
CA THR A 595 4.41 -32.97 -34.72
C THR A 595 4.39 -34.40 -34.21
N ALA A 596 3.34 -35.17 -34.47
CA ALA A 596 3.21 -36.54 -33.98
C ALA A 596 2.63 -37.45 -35.07
N GLY A 597 3.17 -38.67 -35.17
CA GLY A 597 2.62 -39.71 -36.03
C GLY A 597 1.24 -40.17 -35.53
N SER A 598 0.45 -40.79 -36.42
CA SER A 598 -0.94 -41.17 -36.14
C SER A 598 -1.12 -42.18 -35.00
N ASN A 599 -0.04 -42.85 -34.58
CA ASN A 599 -0.04 -43.83 -33.51
C ASN A 599 0.66 -43.32 -32.23
N VAL A 600 0.83 -42.00 -32.11
CA VAL A 600 1.37 -41.34 -30.91
C VAL A 600 0.27 -40.55 -30.22
N THR A 601 0.08 -40.81 -28.92
CA THR A 601 -0.67 -39.92 -28.03
C THR A 601 0.33 -39.01 -27.34
N ALA A 602 0.37 -37.73 -27.70
CA ALA A 602 1.30 -36.76 -27.12
C ALA A 602 0.62 -35.45 -26.74
N GLY A 603 1.11 -34.83 -25.67
CA GLY A 603 0.59 -33.57 -25.17
C GLY A 603 0.90 -33.35 -23.69
N GLN A 604 0.50 -32.18 -23.20
CA GLN A 604 0.46 -31.90 -21.77
C GLN A 604 -0.58 -32.79 -21.10
N ALA A 605 -0.27 -33.23 -19.88
CA ALA A 605 -1.23 -33.87 -19.01
C ALA A 605 -0.97 -33.52 -17.56
N ALA A 606 -2.04 -33.44 -16.78
CA ALA A 606 -1.97 -33.06 -15.37
C ALA A 606 -2.93 -33.90 -14.53
N GLU A 607 -2.57 -34.03 -13.26
CA GLU A 607 -3.41 -34.53 -12.18
C GLU A 607 -3.24 -33.62 -10.96
N GLN A 608 -3.92 -33.90 -9.85
CA GLN A 608 -3.87 -33.06 -8.65
C GLN A 608 -2.45 -32.68 -8.21
N ARG A 609 -1.47 -33.57 -8.37
CA ARG A 609 -0.09 -33.34 -7.92
C ARG A 609 0.78 -32.53 -8.89
N GLY A 610 0.28 -32.16 -10.07
CA GLY A 610 1.01 -31.33 -11.03
C GLY A 610 0.78 -31.74 -12.48
N GLY A 611 1.45 -31.04 -13.40
CA GLY A 611 1.43 -31.31 -14.83
C GLY A 611 2.80 -31.72 -15.36
N MET A 612 2.81 -32.39 -16.52
CA MET A 612 4.03 -32.70 -17.29
C MET A 612 3.68 -32.88 -18.77
N TRP A 613 4.70 -32.98 -19.62
CA TRP A 613 4.51 -33.36 -21.02
C TRP A 613 4.77 -34.85 -21.23
N ARG A 614 3.99 -35.51 -22.11
CA ARG A 614 4.18 -36.93 -22.45
C ARG A 614 3.99 -37.25 -23.93
N ALA A 615 4.63 -38.34 -24.38
CA ALA A 615 4.40 -38.98 -25.69
C ALA A 615 4.40 -40.51 -25.54
N LEU A 616 3.33 -41.16 -26.02
CA LEU A 616 3.05 -42.57 -25.79
C LEU A 616 2.66 -43.27 -27.09
N ASN A 617 3.07 -44.53 -27.27
CA ASN A 617 2.61 -45.39 -28.36
C ASN A 617 2.55 -46.86 -27.94
N THR A 618 1.62 -47.62 -28.53
CA THR A 618 1.57 -49.10 -28.41
C THR A 618 1.84 -49.82 -29.74
N SER A 619 1.79 -49.08 -30.87
CA SER A 619 2.14 -49.56 -32.21
C SER A 619 3.65 -49.44 -32.48
N THR A 620 4.13 -50.11 -33.53
CA THR A 620 5.51 -49.99 -34.06
C THR A 620 5.59 -49.22 -35.37
N SER A 621 4.48 -48.65 -35.84
CA SER A 621 4.41 -47.90 -37.10
C SER A 621 3.88 -46.49 -36.88
N ASN A 622 4.43 -45.50 -37.60
CA ASN A 622 4.04 -44.09 -37.49
C ASN A 622 4.07 -43.56 -36.04
N THR A 623 5.17 -43.81 -35.33
CA THR A 623 5.36 -43.50 -33.89
C THR A 623 6.43 -42.43 -33.62
N THR A 624 6.84 -41.70 -34.64
CA THR A 624 7.73 -40.54 -34.53
C THR A 624 7.00 -39.35 -33.92
N PHE A 625 7.71 -38.53 -33.14
CA PHE A 625 7.19 -37.26 -32.66
C PHE A 625 8.31 -36.21 -32.58
N SER A 626 7.93 -34.95 -32.55
CA SER A 626 8.80 -33.81 -32.27
C SER A 626 8.00 -32.77 -31.49
N LEU A 627 8.53 -32.38 -30.34
CA LEU A 627 8.07 -31.29 -29.50
C LEU A 627 9.16 -30.24 -29.48
N SER A 628 8.90 -29.05 -30.03
CA SER A 628 9.89 -27.98 -30.11
C SER A 628 9.36 -26.64 -29.62
N THR A 629 10.21 -25.81 -29.02
CA THR A 629 9.89 -24.41 -28.74
C THR A 629 11.07 -23.50 -29.04
N ILE A 630 10.76 -22.22 -29.18
CA ILE A 630 11.73 -21.16 -29.41
C ILE A 630 11.98 -20.43 -28.09
N VAL A 631 13.21 -20.54 -27.58
CA VAL A 631 13.65 -19.77 -26.41
C VAL A 631 14.27 -18.45 -26.89
N SER A 632 13.61 -17.34 -26.56
CA SER A 632 14.02 -15.99 -26.94
C SER A 632 14.82 -15.30 -25.83
N TYR A 633 15.45 -14.17 -26.14
CA TYR A 633 16.24 -13.35 -25.20
C TYR A 633 17.41 -14.08 -24.52
N LEU A 634 18.07 -14.99 -25.23
CA LEU A 634 19.30 -15.64 -24.76
C LEU A 634 20.53 -14.81 -25.19
N PRO A 635 21.16 -14.00 -24.32
CA PRO A 635 22.44 -13.36 -24.63
C PRO A 635 23.57 -14.35 -24.97
N ALA A 636 24.65 -13.85 -25.59
CA ALA A 636 25.85 -14.65 -25.79
C ALA A 636 26.48 -14.99 -24.43
N GLY A 637 26.91 -16.25 -24.24
CA GLY A 637 27.54 -16.70 -23.00
C GLY A 637 27.31 -18.18 -22.72
N LYS A 638 27.67 -18.60 -21.51
CA LYS A 638 27.58 -19.98 -21.05
C LYS A 638 26.23 -20.24 -20.38
N TYR A 639 25.69 -21.42 -20.64
CA TYR A 639 24.41 -21.85 -20.12
C TYR A 639 24.47 -23.27 -19.60
N LYS A 640 23.55 -23.57 -18.69
CA LYS A 640 23.26 -24.92 -18.22
C LYS A 640 21.75 -25.15 -18.32
N LEU A 641 21.35 -26.07 -19.19
CA LEU A 641 19.99 -26.57 -19.29
C LEU A 641 19.86 -27.82 -18.42
N GLU A 642 18.82 -27.87 -17.60
CA GLU A 642 18.47 -29.03 -16.80
C GLU A 642 17.00 -29.38 -17.02
N PHE A 643 16.65 -30.66 -16.93
CA PHE A 643 15.27 -31.14 -16.96
C PHE A 643 15.19 -32.55 -16.38
N GLN A 644 14.00 -33.00 -16.01
CA GLN A 644 13.74 -34.39 -15.66
C GLN A 644 12.96 -35.07 -16.78
N TYR A 645 13.33 -36.32 -17.09
CA TYR A 645 12.62 -37.14 -18.06
C TYR A 645 12.44 -38.57 -17.56
N ALA A 646 11.42 -39.24 -18.07
CA ALA A 646 11.30 -40.69 -17.98
C ALA A 646 11.08 -41.27 -19.38
N SER A 647 11.85 -42.27 -19.76
CA SER A 647 11.72 -42.96 -21.05
C SER A 647 11.79 -44.47 -20.89
N THR A 648 10.92 -45.18 -21.60
CA THR A 648 10.96 -46.65 -21.70
C THR A 648 11.77 -47.13 -22.90
N SER A 649 12.24 -46.23 -23.77
CA SER A 649 13.01 -46.53 -24.97
C SER A 649 14.24 -45.62 -25.10
N ASP A 650 15.25 -46.07 -25.84
CA ASP A 650 16.51 -45.38 -26.13
C ASP A 650 16.49 -44.58 -27.44
N ASP A 651 15.30 -44.31 -27.99
CA ASP A 651 15.09 -43.71 -29.30
C ASP A 651 14.67 -42.22 -29.25
N VAL A 652 14.46 -41.68 -28.05
CA VAL A 652 14.15 -40.27 -27.85
C VAL A 652 15.45 -39.49 -27.72
N LYS A 653 15.51 -38.36 -28.42
CA LYS A 653 16.64 -37.43 -28.41
C LYS A 653 16.16 -36.05 -28.01
N PHE A 654 17.08 -35.24 -27.52
CA PHE A 654 16.88 -33.80 -27.44
C PHE A 654 18.01 -33.06 -28.16
N ARG A 655 17.71 -31.84 -28.62
CA ARG A 655 18.66 -30.94 -29.26
C ARG A 655 18.33 -29.51 -28.88
N LEU A 656 19.36 -28.67 -28.80
CA LEU A 656 19.23 -27.23 -28.63
C LEU A 656 19.90 -26.51 -29.80
N GLY A 657 19.11 -25.83 -30.62
CA GLY A 657 19.60 -25.15 -31.82
C GLY A 657 20.24 -26.13 -32.82
N ASP A 658 21.34 -25.72 -33.44
CA ASP A 658 22.10 -26.45 -34.47
C ASP A 658 23.06 -27.52 -33.92
N ARG A 659 23.00 -27.80 -32.62
CA ARG A 659 23.89 -28.75 -31.94
C ARG A 659 23.60 -30.20 -32.29
N GLU A 660 24.57 -31.07 -32.03
CA GLU A 660 24.33 -32.52 -32.13
C GLU A 660 23.24 -32.95 -31.14
N ALA A 661 22.34 -33.81 -31.63
CA ALA A 661 21.27 -34.36 -30.81
C ALA A 661 21.82 -35.37 -29.81
N VAL A 662 21.35 -35.28 -28.57
CA VAL A 662 21.72 -36.18 -27.48
C VAL A 662 20.63 -37.21 -27.28
N THR A 663 20.99 -38.50 -27.38
CA THR A 663 20.08 -39.61 -27.09
C THR A 663 19.85 -39.75 -25.60
N LEU A 664 18.58 -39.84 -25.20
CA LEU A 664 18.16 -40.09 -23.83
C LEU A 664 18.09 -41.60 -23.58
N ALA A 665 18.82 -42.06 -22.57
CA ALA A 665 18.83 -43.47 -22.20
C ALA A 665 17.49 -43.85 -21.51
N PRO A 666 17.01 -45.09 -21.68
CA PRO A 666 15.83 -45.56 -20.97
C PRO A 666 16.15 -45.64 -19.48
N ASN A 667 15.30 -45.03 -18.66
CA ASN A 667 15.45 -44.96 -17.22
C ASN A 667 14.19 -45.46 -16.48
N SER A 668 13.19 -45.94 -17.22
CA SER A 668 11.94 -46.45 -16.68
C SER A 668 12.10 -47.62 -15.71
N SER A 669 13.22 -48.35 -15.73
CA SER A 669 13.49 -49.44 -14.78
C SER A 669 13.61 -48.97 -13.33
N ALA A 670 13.84 -47.68 -13.10
CA ALA A 670 13.83 -47.07 -11.77
C ALA A 670 12.41 -46.79 -11.24
N ILE A 671 11.38 -46.95 -12.08
CA ILE A 671 9.99 -46.59 -11.78
C ILE A 671 9.16 -47.87 -11.67
N SER A 672 8.91 -48.30 -10.44
CA SER A 672 8.14 -49.52 -10.17
C SER A 672 6.69 -49.40 -10.70
N GLY A 673 6.26 -50.36 -11.52
CA GLY A 673 4.89 -50.42 -12.06
C GLY A 673 4.65 -49.60 -13.34
N LEU A 674 5.67 -48.92 -13.87
CA LEU A 674 5.58 -48.22 -15.14
C LEU A 674 5.54 -49.23 -16.32
N THR A 675 4.52 -49.08 -17.18
CA THR A 675 4.27 -49.93 -18.34
C THR A 675 4.47 -49.12 -19.62
N ALA A 676 5.22 -49.66 -20.58
CA ALA A 676 5.51 -48.99 -21.84
C ALA A 676 4.24 -48.80 -22.69
N GLY A 677 4.07 -47.61 -23.26
CA GLY A 677 2.87 -47.20 -24.00
C GLY A 677 1.68 -46.83 -23.12
N SER A 678 1.80 -46.96 -21.79
CA SER A 678 0.75 -46.55 -20.84
C SER A 678 0.96 -45.13 -20.37
N ASP A 679 -0.15 -44.50 -20.02
CA ASP A 679 -0.23 -43.18 -19.45
C ASP A 679 -0.25 -43.24 -17.92
N GLN A 680 0.90 -42.98 -17.29
CA GLN A 680 1.10 -43.13 -15.85
C GLN A 680 1.85 -41.93 -15.26
N ILE A 681 1.37 -40.72 -15.56
CA ILE A 681 2.01 -39.47 -15.08
C ILE A 681 2.16 -39.41 -13.56
N GLY A 682 1.22 -39.96 -12.78
CA GLY A 682 1.32 -39.98 -11.32
C GLY A 682 2.53 -40.77 -10.80
N LEU A 683 2.83 -41.94 -11.37
CA LEU A 683 4.01 -42.73 -11.00
C LEU A 683 5.31 -42.02 -11.40
N VAL A 684 5.32 -41.38 -12.57
CA VAL A 684 6.49 -40.63 -13.05
C VAL A 684 6.72 -39.37 -12.22
N GLY A 685 5.65 -38.67 -11.86
CA GLY A 685 5.71 -37.46 -11.05
C GLY A 685 6.14 -37.77 -9.61
N GLU A 686 5.70 -38.89 -9.04
CA GLU A 686 6.24 -39.41 -7.76
C GLU A 686 7.75 -39.69 -7.86
N TYR A 687 8.18 -40.29 -8.96
CA TYR A 687 9.60 -40.52 -9.22
C TYR A 687 10.37 -39.19 -9.31
N PHE A 688 9.87 -38.17 -10.00
CA PHE A 688 10.52 -36.85 -10.08
C PHE A 688 10.56 -36.13 -8.72
N ASN A 689 9.45 -36.12 -7.98
CA ASN A 689 9.33 -35.50 -6.66
C ASN A 689 10.24 -36.14 -5.61
N ALA A 690 10.43 -37.48 -5.66
CA ALA A 690 11.24 -38.20 -4.68
C ALA A 690 12.72 -37.79 -4.65
N SER A 691 13.27 -37.24 -5.76
CA SER A 691 14.64 -36.70 -5.81
C SER A 691 14.83 -35.85 -7.05
N THR A 692 15.48 -34.69 -6.89
CA THR A 692 15.87 -33.83 -8.03
C THR A 692 16.86 -34.52 -8.99
N GLU A 693 17.52 -35.61 -8.57
CA GLU A 693 18.42 -36.39 -9.42
C GLU A 693 17.68 -37.43 -10.28
N ASN A 694 16.44 -37.77 -9.94
CA ASN A 694 15.68 -38.78 -10.67
C ASN A 694 15.36 -38.28 -12.08
N GLY A 695 15.77 -39.04 -13.10
CA GLY A 695 15.60 -38.67 -14.49
C GLY A 695 16.30 -37.37 -14.90
N ARG A 696 17.23 -36.84 -14.10
CA ARG A 696 17.86 -35.54 -14.36
C ARG A 696 18.84 -35.60 -15.54
N ILE A 697 18.72 -34.62 -16.43
CA ILE A 697 19.74 -34.29 -17.43
C ILE A 697 20.36 -32.94 -17.06
N VAL A 698 21.68 -32.84 -17.24
CA VAL A 698 22.42 -31.58 -17.18
C VAL A 698 23.17 -31.44 -18.49
N TYR A 699 22.91 -30.36 -19.21
CA TYR A 699 23.51 -30.07 -20.50
C TYR A 699 24.11 -28.66 -20.50
N GLU A 700 25.43 -28.58 -20.48
CA GLU A 700 26.17 -27.32 -20.50
C GLU A 700 26.50 -26.90 -21.94
N PHE A 701 26.36 -25.61 -22.22
CA PHE A 701 26.48 -25.12 -23.58
C PHE A 701 26.88 -23.64 -23.70
N ASP A 702 27.73 -23.33 -24.68
CA ASP A 702 28.10 -21.96 -25.02
C ASP A 702 27.27 -21.38 -26.18
N LYS A 703 26.84 -20.12 -26.08
CA LYS A 703 26.21 -19.35 -27.16
C LYS A 703 27.16 -18.25 -27.64
N THR A 704 27.52 -18.27 -28.92
CA THR A 704 28.61 -17.45 -29.51
C THR A 704 28.16 -16.26 -30.40
N THR A 705 26.85 -16.01 -30.60
CA THR A 705 26.35 -14.94 -31.49
C THR A 705 25.37 -13.94 -30.81
N ASN A 706 25.32 -12.69 -31.31
CA ASN A 706 24.50 -11.59 -30.77
C ASN A 706 23.05 -11.55 -31.31
N GLU A 707 22.12 -11.55 -30.35
CA GLU A 707 20.89 -10.74 -30.14
C GLU A 707 19.53 -10.93 -30.87
N GLU A 708 19.33 -11.72 -31.93
CA GLU A 708 17.93 -12.04 -32.39
C GLU A 708 17.64 -13.52 -32.73
N ASP A 709 18.66 -14.38 -32.81
CA ASP A 709 18.44 -15.78 -33.14
C ASP A 709 18.04 -16.62 -31.92
N THR A 710 16.73 -16.82 -31.86
CA THR A 710 16.02 -18.01 -31.38
C THR A 710 16.86 -19.29 -31.40
N ARG A 711 16.78 -20.10 -30.34
CA ARG A 711 17.29 -21.47 -30.35
C ARG A 711 16.11 -22.40 -30.12
N GLU A 712 15.93 -23.32 -31.07
CA GLU A 712 14.94 -24.39 -30.98
C GLU A 712 15.38 -25.37 -29.89
N LEU A 713 14.66 -25.45 -28.78
CA LEU A 713 14.75 -26.59 -27.87
C LEU A 713 13.78 -27.64 -28.38
N VAL A 714 14.27 -28.81 -28.75
CA VAL A 714 13.46 -29.89 -29.34
C VAL A 714 13.71 -31.23 -28.66
N PHE A 715 12.63 -31.93 -28.37
CA PHE A 715 12.59 -33.32 -27.92
C PHE A 715 11.88 -34.15 -28.99
N PHE A 716 12.49 -35.22 -29.47
CA PHE A 716 12.01 -35.90 -30.67
C PHE A 716 12.45 -37.35 -30.78
N ARG A 717 11.70 -38.10 -31.59
CA ARG A 717 12.00 -39.46 -32.03
C ARG A 717 11.95 -39.50 -33.56
N GLU A 718 13.08 -39.82 -34.19
CA GLU A 718 13.25 -39.77 -35.66
C GLU A 718 12.75 -41.03 -36.38
N SER A 719 12.76 -42.17 -35.70
CA SER A 719 12.36 -43.47 -36.26
C SER A 719 11.20 -44.07 -35.47
N ASN A 720 10.45 -44.96 -36.09
CA ASN A 720 9.40 -45.68 -35.37
C ASN A 720 10.01 -46.50 -34.22
N ALA A 721 9.35 -46.46 -33.06
CA ALA A 721 9.66 -47.29 -31.92
C ALA A 721 9.58 -48.78 -32.27
N SER A 722 10.49 -49.57 -31.71
CA SER A 722 10.54 -51.03 -31.90
C SER A 722 9.41 -51.79 -31.17
N GLY A 723 8.67 -51.10 -30.30
CA GLY A 723 7.57 -51.63 -29.50
C GLY A 723 6.73 -50.53 -28.86
N ALA A 724 5.92 -50.90 -27.88
CA ALA A 724 5.24 -49.93 -27.02
C ALA A 724 6.29 -49.08 -26.29
N ALA A 725 6.09 -47.76 -26.23
CA ALA A 725 7.02 -46.84 -25.59
C ALA A 725 6.31 -45.63 -24.98
N SER A 726 6.90 -45.10 -23.90
CA SER A 726 6.45 -43.90 -23.20
C SER A 726 7.62 -42.97 -22.95
N PHE A 727 7.40 -41.67 -23.15
CA PHE A 727 8.32 -40.59 -22.80
C PHE A 727 7.57 -39.51 -22.02
N TYR A 728 8.22 -38.99 -20.98
CA TYR A 728 7.70 -37.95 -20.08
C TYR A 728 8.79 -36.89 -19.85
N LEU A 729 8.40 -35.63 -19.74
CA LEU A 729 9.29 -34.47 -19.58
C LEU A 729 8.68 -33.45 -18.63
N ASP A 730 9.48 -32.97 -17.67
CA ASP A 730 9.10 -31.91 -16.74
C ASP A 730 10.33 -31.19 -16.14
N ASN A 731 10.10 -30.19 -15.27
CA ASN A 731 11.10 -29.52 -14.44
C ASN A 731 12.25 -28.90 -15.24
N LEU A 732 11.94 -28.26 -16.37
CA LEU A 732 12.95 -27.58 -17.17
C LEU A 732 13.53 -26.39 -16.39
N ARG A 733 14.85 -26.25 -16.40
CA ARG A 733 15.58 -25.14 -15.81
C ARG A 733 16.67 -24.65 -16.73
N LEU A 734 16.81 -23.34 -16.82
CA LEU A 734 17.89 -22.71 -17.57
C LEU A 734 18.66 -21.76 -16.67
N THR A 735 19.97 -21.95 -16.60
CA THR A 735 20.87 -21.07 -15.85
C THR A 735 21.84 -20.41 -16.83
N TYR A 736 22.03 -19.10 -16.72
CA TYR A 736 22.98 -18.31 -17.51
C TYR A 736 24.19 -17.89 -16.66
N TYR A 737 25.39 -18.15 -17.15
CA TYR A 737 26.67 -17.89 -16.45
C TYR A 737 27.49 -16.76 -17.10
N GLY A 738 26.90 -16.01 -18.02
CA GLY A 738 27.60 -14.89 -18.66
C GLY A 738 28.58 -15.34 -19.73
N ASN A 739 29.17 -14.37 -20.43
CA ASN A 739 30.25 -14.60 -21.38
C ASN A 739 31.60 -14.40 -20.69
N ASN A 740 32.12 -15.45 -20.01
CA ASN A 740 33.41 -15.50 -19.30
C ASN A 740 33.97 -14.12 -18.91
N VAL A 741 33.25 -13.42 -18.04
CA VAL A 741 33.59 -12.05 -17.62
C VAL A 741 34.95 -12.07 -16.91
N GLU A 742 35.76 -11.02 -17.02
CA GLU A 742 36.95 -10.89 -16.16
C GLU A 742 36.53 -10.81 -14.68
N GLN A 743 37.42 -11.23 -13.78
CA GLN A 743 37.18 -11.04 -12.34
C GLN A 743 36.95 -9.57 -12.02
N THR A 744 35.97 -9.29 -11.15
CA THR A 744 35.67 -7.93 -10.72
C THR A 744 36.77 -7.43 -9.82
N LYS A 745 37.31 -6.25 -10.14
CA LYS A 745 38.24 -5.50 -9.29
C LYS A 745 37.46 -4.53 -8.43
N ILE A 746 37.67 -4.58 -7.12
CA ILE A 746 37.06 -3.67 -6.14
C ILE A 746 38.20 -2.98 -5.40
N ASP A 747 38.29 -1.66 -5.60
CA ASP A 747 39.23 -0.81 -4.91
C ASP A 747 38.52 -0.16 -3.72
N LEU A 748 39.04 -0.37 -2.52
CA LEU A 748 38.52 0.22 -1.29
C LEU A 748 39.64 0.87 -0.50
N ASP A 749 39.33 2.00 0.12
CA ASP A 749 40.13 2.59 1.16
C ASP A 749 39.59 2.27 2.55
N PHE A 750 40.40 2.53 3.58
CA PHE A 750 40.05 2.38 5.00
C PHE A 750 40.54 3.62 5.77
N PRO A 751 39.87 4.76 5.61
CA PRO A 751 40.38 6.07 6.03
C PRO A 751 40.40 6.28 7.54
N ASN A 752 39.72 5.42 8.31
CA ASN A 752 39.66 5.52 9.77
C ASN A 752 40.31 4.33 10.47
N GLU A 753 40.45 4.36 11.80
CA GLU A 753 40.91 3.18 12.56
C GLU A 753 39.92 2.03 12.39
N TRP A 754 38.65 2.28 12.68
CA TRP A 754 37.56 1.33 12.45
C TRP A 754 36.81 1.66 11.17
N ASN A 755 36.52 0.64 10.38
CA ASN A 755 35.77 0.71 9.14
C ASN A 755 34.89 -0.52 9.02
N THR A 756 34.18 -0.64 7.91
CA THR A 756 33.41 -1.83 7.58
C THR A 756 33.70 -2.28 6.15
N ILE A 757 33.50 -3.57 5.90
CA ILE A 757 33.67 -4.15 4.57
C ILE A 757 32.62 -5.23 4.32
N ILE A 758 32.20 -5.35 3.06
CA ILE A 758 31.61 -6.55 2.50
C ILE A 758 32.15 -6.73 1.10
N LEU A 759 32.61 -7.94 0.78
CA LEU A 759 33.05 -8.31 -0.56
C LEU A 759 32.07 -9.32 -1.15
N PRO A 760 31.79 -9.28 -2.47
CA PRO A 760 30.90 -10.24 -3.09
C PRO A 760 31.60 -11.58 -3.42
N PHE A 761 32.85 -11.76 -3.02
CA PHE A 761 33.65 -12.96 -3.25
C PHE A 761 34.58 -13.21 -2.06
N ASP A 762 35.04 -14.45 -1.92
CA ASP A 762 36.01 -14.82 -0.89
C ASP A 762 37.36 -14.14 -1.19
N HIS A 763 38.01 -13.62 -0.16
CA HIS A 763 39.34 -13.03 -0.28
C HIS A 763 40.13 -13.16 1.02
N ALA A 764 41.42 -13.47 0.94
CA ALA A 764 42.30 -13.46 2.10
C ALA A 764 42.44 -12.03 2.66
N VAL A 765 42.55 -11.88 3.98
CA VAL A 765 42.76 -10.56 4.59
C VAL A 765 44.12 -10.01 4.17
N PRO A 766 44.19 -8.81 3.54
CA PRO A 766 45.45 -8.23 3.11
C PRO A 766 46.26 -7.71 4.29
N GLN A 767 47.58 -7.68 4.14
CA GLN A 767 48.48 -7.17 5.18
C GLN A 767 48.16 -5.71 5.54
N GLY A 768 48.16 -5.41 6.85
CA GLY A 768 47.86 -4.07 7.38
C GLY A 768 46.40 -3.87 7.80
N LEU A 769 45.53 -4.86 7.58
CA LEU A 769 44.16 -4.87 8.08
C LEU A 769 43.95 -6.02 9.08
N GLU A 770 43.16 -5.76 10.11
CA GLU A 770 42.57 -6.76 10.99
C GLU A 770 41.06 -6.80 10.69
N VAL A 771 40.49 -7.99 10.50
CA VAL A 771 39.07 -8.17 10.19
C VAL A 771 38.43 -9.02 11.27
N VAL A 772 37.33 -8.52 11.84
CA VAL A 772 36.61 -9.18 12.94
C VAL A 772 35.10 -9.19 12.68
N GLU A 773 34.43 -10.21 13.21
CA GLU A 773 32.98 -10.34 13.17
C GLU A 773 32.34 -9.57 14.34
N ALA A 774 31.29 -8.80 14.07
CA ALA A 774 30.48 -8.20 15.12
C ALA A 774 29.60 -9.27 15.78
N THR A 775 29.56 -9.29 17.11
CA THR A 775 28.87 -10.34 17.86
C THR A 775 27.69 -9.83 18.69
N GLY A 776 27.67 -8.53 19.00
CA GLY A 776 26.58 -7.89 19.73
C GLY A 776 26.91 -6.46 20.14
N VAL A 777 26.17 -5.96 21.12
CA VAL A 777 26.42 -4.69 21.80
C VAL A 777 26.39 -4.89 23.32
N SER A 778 27.09 -4.04 24.06
CA SER A 778 27.06 -4.04 25.53
C SER A 778 25.67 -3.68 26.08
N GLU A 779 25.48 -3.78 27.39
CA GLU A 779 24.37 -3.10 28.07
C GLU A 779 24.40 -1.59 27.78
N ALA A 780 23.23 -0.96 27.79
CA ALA A 780 23.07 0.46 27.50
C ALA A 780 23.67 1.32 28.63
N GLY A 781 24.41 2.36 28.26
CA GLY A 781 24.85 3.42 29.14
C GLY A 781 24.25 4.78 28.74
N GLU A 782 24.41 5.78 29.59
CA GLU A 782 24.01 7.16 29.32
C GLU A 782 25.20 8.11 29.44
N GLN A 783 25.24 9.11 28.57
CA GLN A 783 26.26 10.15 28.58
C GLN A 783 25.61 11.52 28.45
N SER A 784 25.97 12.45 29.35
CA SER A 784 25.62 13.87 29.20
C SER A 784 26.50 14.54 28.15
N ILE A 785 25.89 15.34 27.27
CA ILE A 785 26.58 16.17 26.27
C ILE A 785 26.46 17.66 26.62
N GLU A 786 27.22 18.52 25.94
CA GLU A 786 27.45 19.94 26.30
C GLU A 786 26.18 20.80 26.43
N ASP A 787 25.09 20.46 25.75
CA ASP A 787 23.81 21.18 25.82
C ASP A 787 22.93 20.80 27.02
N GLY A 788 23.41 19.88 27.88
CA GLY A 788 22.71 19.38 29.05
C GLY A 788 21.76 18.21 28.80
N SER A 789 21.64 17.74 27.55
CA SER A 789 20.90 16.53 27.21
C SER A 789 21.73 15.25 27.46
N THR A 790 21.05 14.11 27.61
CA THR A 790 21.66 12.79 27.74
C THR A 790 21.44 11.98 26.46
N ILE A 791 22.51 11.37 25.96
CA ILE A 791 22.47 10.41 24.86
C ILE A 791 22.67 8.99 25.39
N GLY A 792 21.82 8.06 24.94
CA GLY A 792 21.99 6.63 25.22
C GLY A 792 23.05 6.02 24.30
N TYR A 793 23.96 5.21 24.84
CA TYR A 793 25.02 4.58 24.07
C TYR A 793 25.23 3.09 24.39
N HIS A 794 25.88 2.38 23.46
CA HIS A 794 26.42 1.04 23.67
C HIS A 794 27.89 0.96 23.21
N ILE A 795 28.59 -0.11 23.60
CA ILE A 795 29.88 -0.51 23.05
C ILE A 795 29.69 -1.73 22.15
N ILE A 796 30.20 -1.69 20.92
CA ILE A 796 30.14 -2.84 20.00
C ILE A 796 31.00 -3.98 20.52
N GLN A 797 30.46 -5.20 20.45
CA GLN A 797 31.17 -6.43 20.76
C GLN A 797 31.56 -7.12 19.47
N TYR A 798 32.77 -7.69 19.42
CA TYR A 798 33.28 -8.40 18.26
C TYR A 798 34.13 -9.61 18.68
N GLY A 799 34.21 -10.58 17.78
CA GLY A 799 34.92 -11.83 17.98
C GLY A 799 36.42 -11.75 17.70
N THR A 800 37.04 -12.90 17.54
CA THR A 800 38.46 -13.02 17.16
C THR A 800 38.69 -12.67 15.69
N GLN A 801 39.91 -12.25 15.36
CA GLN A 801 40.36 -12.02 13.99
C GLN A 801 40.13 -13.24 13.09
N THR A 802 39.76 -12.97 11.83
CA THR A 802 39.73 -13.95 10.72
C THR A 802 40.82 -13.65 9.70
N ASP A 803 41.30 -14.69 9.01
CA ASP A 803 42.23 -14.58 7.87
C ASP A 803 41.51 -14.60 6.51
N LEU A 804 40.19 -14.83 6.50
CA LEU A 804 39.34 -14.89 5.31
C LEU A 804 38.15 -13.93 5.44
N ILE A 805 38.00 -13.04 4.45
CA ILE A 805 36.78 -12.28 4.20
C ILE A 805 35.89 -13.16 3.33
N LYS A 806 34.79 -13.65 3.89
CA LYS A 806 33.83 -14.47 3.13
C LYS A 806 32.98 -13.61 2.21
N ALA A 807 32.64 -14.16 1.06
CA ALA A 807 31.71 -13.58 0.13
C ALA A 807 30.38 -13.26 0.81
N ASN A 808 29.86 -12.07 0.54
CA ASN A 808 28.56 -11.58 0.97
C ASN A 808 28.38 -11.59 2.48
N TYR A 809 29.47 -11.40 3.23
CA TYR A 809 29.45 -11.35 4.68
C TYR A 809 30.02 -10.02 5.17
N PRO A 810 29.28 -9.22 5.96
CA PRO A 810 29.79 -7.97 6.49
C PRO A 810 30.76 -8.20 7.65
N TYR A 811 31.79 -7.36 7.73
CA TYR A 811 32.78 -7.37 8.82
C TYR A 811 33.10 -5.96 9.29
N LEU A 812 33.59 -5.86 10.53
CA LEU A 812 34.36 -4.71 11.02
C LEU A 812 35.81 -4.88 10.56
N VAL A 813 36.43 -3.76 10.18
CA VAL A 813 37.82 -3.72 9.73
C VAL A 813 38.58 -2.70 10.57
N ARG A 814 39.68 -3.13 11.16
CA ARG A 814 40.62 -2.26 11.85
C ARG A 814 41.85 -2.02 10.98
N ASN A 815 42.18 -0.75 10.74
CA ASN A 815 43.36 -0.35 9.99
C ASN A 815 44.58 -0.27 10.93
N LEU A 816 45.50 -1.23 10.81
CA LEU A 816 46.65 -1.37 11.71
C LEU A 816 47.74 -0.32 11.45
N GLU A 817 47.80 0.26 10.24
CA GLU A 817 48.77 1.31 9.91
C GLU A 817 48.44 2.61 10.64
N LEU A 818 47.16 2.99 10.70
CA LEU A 818 46.70 4.16 11.46
C LEU A 818 46.86 4.00 12.98
N LEU A 819 46.79 2.76 13.48
CA LEU A 819 47.11 2.45 14.89
C LEU A 819 48.59 2.64 15.18
N ALA A 820 49.47 2.09 14.34
CA ALA A 820 50.91 2.23 14.50
C ALA A 820 51.35 3.70 14.40
N GLU A 821 50.74 4.49 13.51
CA GLU A 821 50.96 5.94 13.43
C GLU A 821 50.52 6.66 14.72
N ARG A 822 49.36 6.28 15.30
CA ARG A 822 48.85 6.87 16.55
C ARG A 822 49.75 6.53 17.74
N GLU A 823 50.23 5.30 17.83
CA GLU A 823 51.15 4.86 18.88
C GLU A 823 52.51 5.59 18.77
N GLN A 824 53.03 5.80 17.56
CA GLN A 824 54.26 6.55 17.31
C GLN A 824 54.12 8.08 17.54
N GLN A 825 52.93 8.66 17.31
CA GLN A 825 52.67 10.11 17.46
C GLN A 825 52.30 10.54 18.88
N SER A 826 52.20 9.61 19.84
CA SER A 826 52.07 9.93 21.28
C SER A 826 53.25 10.73 21.87
N GLN A 827 54.29 11.03 21.07
CA GLN A 827 55.35 12.01 21.37
C GLN A 827 55.10 13.38 20.70
N GLY A 828 54.09 14.13 21.17
CA GLY A 828 54.12 15.60 21.24
C GLY A 828 54.21 16.45 19.94
N ALA A 829 53.56 16.11 18.83
CA ALA A 829 53.49 17.00 17.65
C ALA A 829 52.06 17.11 17.05
N PRO A 830 51.69 18.27 16.46
CA PRO A 830 50.31 18.57 16.05
C PRO A 830 49.84 17.78 14.81
N ARG A 831 48.56 17.40 14.82
CA ARG A 831 47.88 16.58 13.80
C ARG A 831 47.90 17.20 12.40
N ARG A 832 48.58 16.56 11.45
CA ARG A 832 48.37 16.77 10.01
C ARG A 832 47.84 15.49 9.37
N ARG A 833 46.58 15.50 8.90
CA ARG A 833 46.07 14.54 7.91
C ARG A 833 46.82 14.76 6.60
N SER A 834 47.91 14.03 6.33
CA SER A 834 48.56 14.10 5.01
C SER A 834 49.32 12.83 4.57
N ALA A 835 48.91 11.63 5.00
CA ALA A 835 49.30 10.42 4.29
C ALA A 835 48.26 10.15 3.19
N ALA A 836 48.70 9.87 1.96
CA ALA A 836 47.78 9.47 0.88
C ALA A 836 47.04 8.19 1.32
N THR A 837 45.70 8.20 1.24
CA THR A 837 44.90 7.05 1.64
C THR A 837 45.29 5.81 0.84
N LYS A 838 45.75 4.77 1.52
CA LYS A 838 46.13 3.50 0.88
C LYS A 838 44.89 2.82 0.31
N ILE A 839 44.94 2.49 -0.97
CA ILE A 839 43.90 1.74 -1.66
C ILE A 839 44.24 0.26 -1.64
N TYR A 840 43.28 -0.57 -1.24
CA TYR A 840 43.36 -2.02 -1.28
C TYR A 840 42.51 -2.53 -2.44
N THR A 841 43.13 -3.28 -3.35
CA THR A 841 42.47 -3.90 -4.50
C THR A 841 42.12 -5.35 -4.19
N PHE A 842 40.84 -5.68 -4.27
CA PHE A 842 40.30 -7.02 -4.13
C PHE A 842 39.84 -7.53 -5.49
N THR A 843 40.14 -8.77 -5.84
CA THR A 843 39.76 -9.34 -7.13
C THR A 843 39.10 -10.71 -6.95
N GLY A 844 37.95 -10.92 -7.60
CA GLY A 844 37.24 -12.20 -7.57
C GLY A 844 35.95 -12.18 -8.40
N TYR A 845 35.24 -13.31 -8.43
CA TYR A 845 33.95 -13.41 -9.11
C TYR A 845 32.79 -13.15 -8.14
N PRO A 846 32.00 -12.08 -8.33
CA PRO A 846 30.88 -11.79 -7.44
C PRO A 846 29.87 -12.94 -7.37
N THR A 847 29.55 -13.39 -6.17
CA THR A 847 28.57 -14.45 -5.88
C THR A 847 27.27 -13.90 -5.29
N ASN A 848 27.19 -12.58 -5.06
CA ASN A 848 26.00 -11.94 -4.49
C ASN A 848 24.76 -12.17 -5.37
N ARG A 849 23.66 -12.63 -4.76
CA ARG A 849 22.36 -12.86 -5.41
C ARG A 849 21.30 -11.83 -5.00
N LYS A 850 21.62 -10.98 -4.01
CA LYS A 850 20.88 -9.79 -3.60
C LYS A 850 21.83 -8.64 -3.24
N ASN A 851 21.27 -7.50 -2.83
CA ASN A 851 22.05 -6.28 -2.60
C ASN A 851 22.59 -6.17 -1.16
N ASP A 852 21.89 -6.73 -0.18
CA ASP A 852 22.19 -6.62 1.25
C ASP A 852 22.30 -7.97 1.96
N TYR A 853 23.19 -8.06 2.95
CA TYR A 853 23.51 -9.28 3.69
C TYR A 853 23.76 -9.01 5.16
N HIS A 854 23.41 -9.97 6.02
CA HIS A 854 23.63 -9.90 7.46
C HIS A 854 24.76 -10.82 7.91
N ASP A 855 25.47 -10.41 8.96
CA ASP A 855 26.30 -11.31 9.75
C ASP A 855 25.43 -12.30 10.55
N ARG A 856 26.07 -13.29 11.17
CA ARG A 856 25.40 -14.39 11.89
C ARG A 856 24.60 -13.89 13.08
N SER A 857 25.10 -12.88 13.79
CA SER A 857 24.44 -12.30 14.94
C SER A 857 23.39 -11.23 14.56
N GLY A 858 23.26 -10.87 13.28
CA GLY A 858 22.36 -9.83 12.81
C GLY A 858 22.75 -8.42 13.28
N VAL A 859 24.00 -8.20 13.65
CA VAL A 859 24.50 -6.90 14.14
C VAL A 859 24.83 -5.98 12.97
N LEU A 860 25.43 -6.51 11.90
CA LEU A 860 25.80 -5.73 10.73
C LEU A 860 24.91 -6.06 9.53
N THR A 861 24.60 -5.05 8.74
CA THR A 861 24.09 -5.22 7.37
C THR A 861 25.10 -4.66 6.39
N GLY A 862 25.67 -5.54 5.56
CA GLY A 862 26.55 -5.18 4.46
C GLY A 862 25.75 -4.89 3.19
N LEU A 863 26.15 -3.87 2.46
CA LEU A 863 25.60 -3.50 1.17
C LEU A 863 26.62 -3.75 0.07
N THR A 864 26.27 -4.50 -0.98
CA THR A 864 27.15 -4.73 -2.14
C THR A 864 27.11 -3.59 -3.16
N GLU A 865 26.06 -2.76 -3.11
CA GLU A 865 25.78 -1.58 -3.93
C GLU A 865 25.35 -0.41 -3.01
N PRO A 866 25.55 0.88 -3.39
CA PRO A 866 25.13 2.02 -2.57
C PRO A 866 23.63 2.08 -2.30
N ARG A 867 23.21 2.71 -1.19
CA ARG A 867 21.80 2.81 -0.78
C ARG A 867 21.54 3.99 0.16
N SER A 868 20.40 4.68 0.00
CA SER A 868 19.91 5.66 1.00
C SER A 868 19.49 4.96 2.30
N LEU A 869 19.93 5.52 3.43
CA LEU A 869 19.49 5.15 4.77
C LEU A 869 18.74 6.34 5.38
N ASN A 870 17.53 6.09 5.87
CA ASN A 870 16.69 7.04 6.58
C ASN A 870 16.26 6.45 7.95
N PRO A 871 15.55 7.19 8.80
CA PRO A 871 15.11 6.67 10.11
C PRO A 871 14.28 5.37 10.01
N GLU A 872 13.46 5.21 8.97
CA GLU A 872 12.64 4.01 8.73
C GLU A 872 13.47 2.78 8.34
N SER A 873 14.63 3.00 7.73
CA SER A 873 15.59 1.94 7.39
C SER A 873 16.17 1.26 8.61
N GLN A 874 16.13 1.91 9.79
CA GLN A 874 16.69 1.43 11.05
C GLN A 874 18.20 1.07 10.93
N GLY A 875 18.91 1.62 9.96
CA GLY A 875 20.34 1.39 9.76
C GLY A 875 21.20 2.47 10.41
N PHE A 876 22.18 2.09 11.21
CA PHE A 876 23.09 3.01 11.90
C PHE A 876 24.40 3.10 11.11
N PRO A 877 24.61 4.10 10.23
CA PRO A 877 25.87 4.28 9.50
C PRO A 877 27.04 4.54 10.44
N LEU A 878 28.24 4.12 10.01
CA LEU A 878 29.49 4.46 10.69
C LEU A 878 29.80 5.94 10.49
N SER A 879 30.00 6.65 11.59
CA SER A 879 30.33 8.07 11.62
C SER A 879 31.55 8.32 12.51
N GLY A 880 32.05 9.55 12.46
CA GLY A 880 33.08 10.00 13.38
C GLY A 880 33.09 11.51 13.52
N GLN A 881 33.40 11.97 14.73
CA GLN A 881 33.45 13.37 15.08
C GLN A 881 34.77 13.70 15.77
N THR A 882 35.26 14.92 15.54
CA THR A 882 36.49 15.41 16.19
C THR A 882 36.09 16.30 17.37
N TYR A 883 36.61 15.99 18.55
CA TYR A 883 36.51 16.77 19.79
C TYR A 883 37.92 17.21 20.18
N GLY A 884 38.25 18.49 19.96
CA GLY A 884 39.61 19.00 20.13
C GLY A 884 40.64 18.20 19.33
N ASP A 885 41.65 17.64 20.02
CA ASP A 885 42.67 16.75 19.47
C ASP A 885 42.28 15.26 19.55
N ASN A 886 41.00 14.88 19.64
CA ASN A 886 40.54 13.48 19.65
C ASN A 886 39.51 13.21 18.55
N PHE A 887 39.74 12.20 17.71
CA PHE A 887 38.76 11.73 16.71
C PHE A 887 38.08 10.47 17.25
N VAL A 888 36.76 10.52 17.37
CA VAL A 888 35.93 9.47 17.97
C VAL A 888 35.03 8.87 16.91
N GLN A 889 34.96 7.54 16.86
CA GLN A 889 34.15 6.79 15.90
C GLN A 889 32.99 6.07 16.56
N TYR A 890 31.84 6.06 15.90
CA TYR A 890 30.63 5.41 16.38
C TYR A 890 29.65 5.13 15.24
N PHE A 891 28.81 4.12 15.40
CA PHE A 891 27.59 3.98 14.59
C PHE A 891 26.50 4.87 15.18
N VAL A 892 25.73 5.56 14.34
CA VAL A 892 24.73 6.55 14.78
C VAL A 892 23.38 6.34 14.11
N ARG A 893 22.29 6.51 14.85
CA ARG A 893 20.94 6.49 14.27
C ARG A 893 20.74 7.71 13.35
N PRO A 894 20.20 7.54 12.13
CA PRO A 894 19.83 8.68 11.27
C PRO A 894 18.83 9.61 11.96
N ALA A 895 18.94 10.91 11.72
CA ALA A 895 18.10 11.93 12.35
C ALA A 895 16.65 11.88 11.85
N ALA A 896 15.68 12.15 12.74
CA ALA A 896 14.25 12.13 12.44
C ALA A 896 13.77 13.27 11.51
N ASP A 897 14.67 14.14 11.06
CA ASP A 897 14.38 15.28 10.19
C ASP A 897 14.12 14.91 8.73
N GLY A 898 14.21 13.60 8.39
CA GLY A 898 13.88 13.07 7.07
C GLY A 898 15.00 13.17 6.04
N SER A 899 16.23 13.50 6.45
CA SER A 899 17.38 13.52 5.53
C SER A 899 17.90 12.11 5.19
N ASP A 900 17.86 11.74 3.91
CA ASP A 900 18.44 10.49 3.42
C ASP A 900 19.98 10.53 3.46
N ILE A 901 20.59 9.58 4.15
CA ILE A 901 22.05 9.39 4.17
C ILE A 901 22.42 8.38 3.10
N GLN A 902 23.16 8.80 2.07
CA GLN A 902 23.72 7.86 1.09
C GLN A 902 24.81 7.01 1.74
N HIS A 903 24.54 5.72 1.92
CA HIS A 903 25.52 4.75 2.39
C HIS A 903 26.25 4.13 1.21
N GLU A 904 27.58 4.11 1.29
CA GLU A 904 28.42 3.54 0.26
C GLU A 904 28.17 2.04 0.10
N GLY A 905 28.26 1.55 -1.14
CA GLY A 905 28.32 0.13 -1.41
C GLY A 905 29.68 -0.44 -0.96
N ARG A 906 29.74 -1.77 -0.81
CA ARG A 906 30.89 -2.53 -0.30
C ARG A 906 31.28 -2.18 1.14
N ARG A 907 30.37 -1.55 1.88
CA ARG A 907 30.45 -1.20 3.30
C ARG A 907 29.30 -1.84 4.08
N ALA A 908 29.39 -1.81 5.40
CA ALA A 908 28.32 -2.25 6.30
C ALA A 908 27.94 -1.18 7.32
N TYR A 909 26.68 -1.20 7.74
CA TYR A 909 26.12 -0.40 8.83
C TYR A 909 25.61 -1.32 9.96
N LEU A 910 25.38 -0.78 11.15
CA LEU A 910 24.82 -1.53 12.27
C LEU A 910 23.29 -1.63 12.16
N ASN A 911 22.73 -2.84 12.21
CA ASN A 911 21.33 -3.13 11.94
C ASN A 911 20.46 -2.91 13.17
N GLY A 912 19.69 -1.82 13.21
CA GLY A 912 18.83 -1.51 14.34
C GLY A 912 17.63 -2.43 14.54
N ARG A 913 17.24 -3.23 13.54
CA ARG A 913 16.11 -4.18 13.65
C ARG A 913 16.53 -5.49 14.28
N THR A 914 17.69 -6.00 13.89
CA THR A 914 18.13 -7.36 14.25
C THR A 914 19.23 -7.39 15.30
N THR A 915 19.88 -6.26 15.61
CA THR A 915 20.91 -6.21 16.65
C THR A 915 20.29 -6.51 18.02
N PRO A 916 20.70 -7.59 18.71
CA PRO A 916 20.14 -7.93 20.00
C PRO A 916 20.45 -6.86 21.07
N GLY A 917 19.41 -6.40 21.78
CA GLY A 917 19.56 -5.51 22.94
C GLY A 917 19.89 -4.05 22.63
N LEU A 918 19.85 -3.63 21.36
CA LEU A 918 20.11 -2.25 20.96
C LEU A 918 18.94 -1.33 21.33
N THR A 919 19.19 -0.32 22.16
CA THR A 919 18.21 0.71 22.53
C THR A 919 18.73 2.14 22.40
N GLY A 920 20.06 2.32 22.47
CA GLY A 920 20.72 3.62 22.39
C GLY A 920 20.75 4.28 21.00
N GLU A 921 21.21 5.53 20.97
CA GLU A 921 21.33 6.36 19.77
C GLU A 921 22.69 6.22 19.08
N ARG A 922 23.72 5.85 19.85
CA ARG A 922 25.09 5.67 19.36
C ARG A 922 25.69 4.34 19.83
N VAL A 923 26.54 3.76 19.00
CA VAL A 923 27.34 2.57 19.36
C VAL A 923 28.82 2.84 19.11
N TYR A 924 29.62 2.89 20.17
CA TYR A 924 31.05 3.18 20.14
C TYR A 924 31.90 1.92 20.08
N PHE A 925 33.19 2.07 19.74
CA PHE A 925 34.15 0.96 19.68
C PHE A 925 34.88 0.69 21.01
N SER A 926 34.87 1.64 21.96
CA SER A 926 35.48 1.47 23.30
C SER A 926 34.89 2.47 24.31
N TYR A 927 35.04 2.20 25.61
CA TYR A 927 34.63 3.14 26.66
C TYR A 927 35.45 4.44 26.67
N ASP A 928 36.73 4.39 26.26
CA ASP A 928 37.57 5.58 26.13
C ASP A 928 37.06 6.54 25.04
N SER A 929 36.33 6.00 24.05
CA SER A 929 35.65 6.80 23.02
C SER A 929 34.45 7.59 23.57
N VAL A 930 33.93 7.22 24.74
CA VAL A 930 32.80 7.88 25.40
C VAL A 930 33.31 9.03 26.28
N THR A 931 34.38 8.83 27.05
CA THR A 931 34.86 9.78 28.06
C THR A 931 35.62 11.01 27.51
N GLY A 932 36.01 11.00 26.23
CA GLY A 932 36.69 12.13 25.57
C GLY A 932 35.83 13.38 25.29
N ILE A 933 34.54 13.38 25.69
CA ILE A 933 33.58 14.49 25.50
C ILE A 933 33.45 15.39 26.74
N THR A 934 33.97 14.98 27.92
CA THR A 934 34.02 15.91 29.05
C THR A 934 35.25 16.80 28.92
N ASP A 935 35.04 18.01 28.40
CA ASP A 935 35.99 19.12 28.48
C ASP A 935 36.53 19.18 29.91
N ILE A 936 37.85 19.01 30.04
CA ILE A 936 38.57 19.35 31.25
C ILE A 936 38.53 20.87 31.29
N ASN A 937 37.54 21.44 31.98
CA ASN A 937 37.64 22.81 32.44
C ASN A 937 38.91 22.91 33.30
N GLU A 938 39.94 23.52 32.70
CA GLU A 938 41.21 23.88 33.35
C GLU A 938 41.04 24.92 34.48
N ASP A 939 39.83 25.38 34.77
CA ASP A 939 39.56 26.36 35.81
C ASP A 939 39.14 25.74 37.13
N SER A 940 40.13 25.24 37.88
CA SER A 940 40.06 25.16 39.35
C SER A 940 41.47 25.22 39.93
N ALA A 941 42.08 26.39 39.83
CA ALA A 941 43.24 26.74 40.64
C ALA A 941 42.90 26.58 42.14
N GLY A 942 43.34 25.49 42.76
CA GLY A 942 43.39 25.40 44.23
C GLY A 942 43.18 24.06 44.93
N ALA A 943 43.86 22.96 44.57
CA ALA A 943 44.19 21.89 45.52
C ALA A 943 45.18 20.87 44.93
N ASN A 944 46.49 21.14 44.99
CA ASN A 944 47.50 20.20 44.49
C ASN A 944 47.59 18.89 45.28
N LEU A 945 46.82 18.71 46.36
CA LEU A 945 46.89 17.52 47.22
C LEU A 945 45.55 16.79 47.25
N VAL A 946 45.58 15.50 46.91
CA VAL A 946 44.42 14.60 46.80
C VAL A 946 44.56 13.39 47.73
N ASP A 947 43.43 12.79 48.08
CA ASP A 947 43.37 11.48 48.73
C ASP A 947 43.04 10.42 47.67
N VAL A 948 43.69 9.26 47.75
CA VAL A 948 43.47 8.12 46.84
C VAL A 948 42.88 6.99 47.64
N THR A 949 41.74 6.48 47.20
CA THR A 949 40.96 5.44 47.86
C THR A 949 40.74 4.29 46.88
N SER A 950 40.74 3.05 47.34
CA SER A 950 40.25 1.94 46.52
C SER A 950 38.75 2.11 46.27
N ILE A 951 38.21 1.42 45.25
CA ILE A 951 36.76 1.32 45.01
C ILE A 951 36.02 0.81 46.27
N SER A 952 36.68 -0.05 47.06
CA SER A 952 36.17 -0.60 48.31
C SER A 952 36.24 0.37 49.50
N GLY A 953 36.58 1.65 49.28
CA GLY A 953 36.57 2.69 50.31
C GLY A 953 37.79 2.69 51.23
N ILE A 954 38.83 1.91 50.93
CA ILE A 954 40.08 1.89 51.71
C ILE A 954 40.98 3.03 51.23
N VAL A 955 41.32 3.96 52.12
CA VAL A 955 42.24 5.05 51.78
C VAL A 955 43.65 4.50 51.62
N ILE A 956 44.18 4.59 50.40
CA ILE A 956 45.50 4.09 49.99
C ILE A 956 46.56 5.17 50.19
N ARG A 957 46.23 6.44 49.87
CA ARG A 957 47.12 7.60 50.04
C ARG A 957 46.32 8.80 50.51
N ARG A 958 46.94 9.67 51.32
CA ARG A 958 46.36 10.94 51.73
C ARG A 958 47.25 12.11 51.42
N LYS A 959 46.64 13.22 50.97
CA LYS A 959 47.28 14.51 50.71
C LYS A 959 48.54 14.37 49.86
N VAL A 960 48.46 13.60 48.77
CA VAL A 960 49.55 13.42 47.81
C VAL A 960 49.37 14.36 46.62
N ALA A 961 50.49 14.77 46.01
CA ALA A 961 50.44 15.56 44.78
C ALA A 961 49.60 14.83 43.73
N ARG A 962 48.66 15.53 43.09
CA ARG A 962 47.74 14.91 42.10
C ARG A 962 48.50 14.15 41.00
N GLU A 963 49.63 14.70 40.53
CA GLU A 963 50.52 14.07 39.55
C GLU A 963 51.14 12.73 40.01
N ASN A 964 51.33 12.55 41.32
CA ASN A 964 51.93 11.34 41.92
C ASN A 964 50.89 10.41 42.56
N ALA A 965 49.60 10.72 42.39
CA ALA A 965 48.52 10.05 43.11
C ALA A 965 48.47 8.54 42.80
N LEU A 966 48.70 8.19 41.53
CA LEU A 966 48.62 6.81 41.07
C LEU A 966 49.99 6.15 40.92
N GLU A 967 51.10 6.86 41.11
CA GLU A 967 52.45 6.37 40.85
C GLU A 967 52.80 5.15 41.72
N GLY A 968 53.17 4.03 41.10
CA GLY A 968 53.55 2.78 41.77
C GLY A 968 52.40 1.87 42.25
N LEU A 969 51.14 2.27 42.07
CA LEU A 969 49.97 1.41 42.31
C LEU A 969 49.74 0.35 41.20
N PRO A 970 49.29 -0.88 41.51
CA PRO A 970 48.93 -1.87 40.50
C PRO A 970 47.75 -1.41 39.62
N ALA A 971 47.59 -2.00 38.43
CA ALA A 971 46.47 -1.71 37.54
C ALA A 971 45.12 -1.96 38.23
N GLY A 972 44.16 -1.05 38.05
CA GLY A 972 42.88 -1.12 38.75
C GLY A 972 42.18 0.24 38.89
N ILE A 973 41.02 0.22 39.55
CA ILE A 973 40.14 1.39 39.72
C ILE A 973 40.45 2.07 41.05
N TYR A 974 40.61 3.40 41.01
CA TYR A 974 40.89 4.23 42.17
C TYR A 974 39.99 5.46 42.21
N LEU A 975 39.56 5.82 43.41
CA LEU A 975 38.82 7.05 43.67
C LEU A 975 39.80 8.12 44.14
N ILE A 976 39.94 9.20 43.37
CA ILE A 976 40.76 10.34 43.74
C ILE A 976 39.84 11.46 44.22
N THR A 977 40.00 11.86 45.48
CA THR A 977 39.18 12.88 46.13
C THR A 977 39.99 14.16 46.38
N GLY A 978 39.51 15.28 45.84
CA GLY A 978 40.02 16.62 46.09
C GLY A 978 39.64 17.15 47.48
N ARG A 979 40.31 18.22 47.93
CA ARG A 979 40.00 18.85 49.24
C ARG A 979 38.64 19.53 49.29
N ASP A 980 38.08 19.87 48.14
CA ASP A 980 36.72 20.37 47.97
C ASP A 980 35.66 19.25 48.10
N GLY A 981 36.10 17.99 48.26
CA GLY A 981 35.24 16.83 48.38
C GLY A 981 34.84 16.20 47.04
N THR A 982 35.26 16.78 45.91
CA THR A 982 34.98 16.18 44.59
C THR A 982 35.77 14.89 44.43
N THR A 983 35.08 13.81 44.04
CA THR A 983 35.70 12.49 43.85
C THR A 983 35.57 12.09 42.38
N LYS A 984 36.69 11.72 41.76
CA LYS A 984 36.74 11.15 40.41
C LYS A 984 37.22 9.71 40.45
N GLU A 985 36.53 8.85 39.75
CA GLU A 985 36.99 7.49 39.46
C GLU A 985 38.04 7.55 38.34
N ILE A 986 39.18 6.91 38.55
CA ILE A 986 40.27 6.84 37.59
C ILE A 986 40.73 5.39 37.47
N HIS A 987 40.86 4.93 36.22
CA HIS A 987 41.36 3.61 35.87
C HIS A 987 42.85 3.74 35.56
N ARG A 988 43.69 2.96 36.24
CA ARG A 988 45.14 2.90 35.99
C ARG A 988 45.54 1.64 35.25
#